data_AF-A0AA92UZ56-F1
#
_entry.id   AF-A0AA92UZ56-F1
#
_cell.length_a   1.000
_cell.length_b   1.000
_cell.length_c   1.000
_cell.angle_alpha   90.00
_cell.angle_beta   90.00
_cell.angle_gamma   90.00
#
_symmetry.space_group_name_H-M   'P 1'
#
loop_
_entity.id
_entity.type
_entity.pdbx_description
1 polymer ?
#
loop_
_entity_poly.entity_id
_entity_poly.type
_entity_poly.pdbx_seq_one_letter_code
_entity_poly.pdbx_strand_id
1 'polypeptide(L)'
;MKFSGYFSLLIKIMEKEKQNMISRFLQGWGQLFGGSKNTPQPKPFPGDRFFYPEELAYLSQTSEPLSQIEKWAVEAGKKAFIESFGSTVRPGFNHVQWQGGIMSRYVKGLPVADNETEQVAKLKELKAQNYILPDNQLDVIRKYEARDILDRYFKTNNGEIYHVEGLETGDKEEPTLSLIKYTPDDISGKKESIGFEKFKNDIQTVFHPLSSREEAAFNDRLADAGEAKIQYDMIGRTVFESPIAIKEGKIPIEQQKAYGLENGIFIPKSWEILYGGTKIVVKGQSDANENKALTIDYMNACNYKALLDVIYDGVKRQRDSKLSAALVETLGNKLPNGETFYKAPRSSALFHTGKGVDIDSILVDKQGELFALSSNHHVELSKDDLQKMKNSLVINGIIEQKELEKELIVPLMKDYVDSMTMGEDIHSGNIDKLPENTRIKSLCIQEWQSEQAYNQYANHPADEDFANQYKAEWNAASLAYSLELKRLVDAYRINPGKVDFGKKARFDCLNMLLHSVPKPLSMEQNNSLNVGNNVSKGEADIVDKDIEKSMKEVEMHASALNDEEEKNVNEESSISSTEGYGRWHTPDIKQREVYLQYGKLLSEKLALQQTYEKLPLTNNRRSLPTSLDKKEYQGIHAFVLALDTEKNGFFMPVYLTEEDLKRKKLLVKKDAKSFPLIEKRGIVNVYNIEQTNYAFRYPQEYASLKNELLSEEQENQKENRLPRLLQPDRWSSAIVKDGKPNLASYNSKENTIHIGRQDQYDKEDDFYRDLAEGLIRSTRQKEARNTKYNALVKEELISLVGANMLGQENRFNVTVPQQSAIWKKRLRNDPDYARDVLVSASVSQILVESRISGIKPQLGKDIDMRSATPINIDSDGNGIVDSQENFVADQKQGSNESQEQQAEDTVSHHVRHGRR
;
A
#
# COMPACT_ATOMS: atom_id res chain seq x y z
N MET A 1 -5.39 19.89 51.01
CA MET A 1 -6.40 19.58 49.98
C MET A 1 -6.01 18.32 49.19
N LYS A 2 -6.19 17.12 49.75
CA LYS A 2 -6.02 15.82 49.04
C LYS A 2 -7.00 14.73 49.55
N PHE A 3 -8.16 15.14 50.06
CA PHE A 3 -9.19 14.21 50.57
C PHE A 3 -10.56 14.33 49.84
N SER A 4 -10.75 15.33 48.96
CA SER A 4 -12.01 15.52 48.21
C SER A 4 -12.15 14.63 46.98
N GLY A 5 -11.02 14.27 46.31
CA GLY A 5 -11.05 13.43 45.11
C GLY A 5 -11.35 11.96 45.39
N TYR A 6 -10.81 11.43 46.49
CA TYR A 6 -11.04 10.04 46.89
C TYR A 6 -12.49 9.80 47.37
N PHE A 7 -13.10 10.77 48.07
CA PHE A 7 -14.51 10.68 48.46
C PHE A 7 -15.47 10.79 47.27
N SER A 8 -15.16 11.60 46.25
CA SER A 8 -15.99 11.66 45.03
C SER A 8 -15.90 10.37 44.20
N LEU A 9 -14.72 9.73 44.16
CA LEU A 9 -14.54 8.43 43.50
C LEU A 9 -15.22 7.30 44.30
N LEU A 10 -15.11 7.31 45.63
CA LEU A 10 -15.79 6.34 46.51
C LEU A 10 -17.31 6.50 46.49
N ILE A 11 -17.84 7.72 46.44
CA ILE A 11 -19.29 7.96 46.30
C ILE A 11 -19.78 7.51 44.91
N LYS A 12 -19.03 7.76 43.83
CA LYS A 12 -19.36 7.26 42.48
C LYS A 12 -19.25 5.74 42.36
N ILE A 13 -18.26 5.11 43.01
CA ILE A 13 -18.14 3.64 43.07
C ILE A 13 -19.26 3.05 43.92
N MET A 14 -19.60 3.66 45.05
CA MET A 14 -20.71 3.24 45.91
C MET A 14 -22.09 3.48 45.28
N GLU A 15 -22.28 4.50 44.43
CA GLU A 15 -23.50 4.71 43.64
C GLU A 15 -23.61 3.71 42.48
N LYS A 16 -22.49 3.38 41.82
CA LYS A 16 -22.42 2.37 40.75
C LYS A 16 -22.58 0.95 41.31
N GLU A 17 -22.05 0.67 42.51
CA GLU A 17 -22.31 -0.56 43.26
C GLU A 17 -23.71 -0.58 43.87
N LYS A 18 -24.31 0.55 44.27
CA LYS A 18 -25.73 0.59 44.66
C LYS A 18 -26.64 0.26 43.50
N GLN A 19 -26.39 0.79 42.30
CA GLN A 19 -27.19 0.50 41.10
C GLN A 19 -27.03 -0.96 40.65
N ASN A 20 -25.81 -1.52 40.69
CA ASN A 20 -25.54 -2.93 40.40
C ASN A 20 -25.99 -3.89 41.52
N MET A 21 -25.97 -3.46 42.78
CA MET A 21 -26.58 -4.23 43.88
C MET A 21 -28.10 -4.15 43.82
N ILE A 22 -28.71 -3.02 43.49
CA ILE A 22 -30.17 -2.91 43.33
C ILE A 22 -30.64 -3.78 42.16
N SER A 23 -29.89 -3.86 41.05
CA SER A 23 -30.20 -4.76 39.94
C SER A 23 -30.02 -6.25 40.30
N ARG A 24 -28.95 -6.62 41.02
CA ARG A 24 -28.71 -8.00 41.52
C ARG A 24 -29.64 -8.40 42.68
N PHE A 25 -30.03 -7.44 43.52
CA PHE A 25 -30.96 -7.63 44.64
C PHE A 25 -32.39 -7.76 44.13
N LEU A 26 -32.80 -7.03 43.09
CA LEU A 26 -34.08 -7.23 42.40
C LEU A 26 -34.13 -8.57 41.63
N GLN A 27 -32.99 -9.06 41.12
CA GLN A 27 -32.88 -10.38 40.48
C GLN A 27 -33.04 -11.54 41.50
N GLY A 28 -32.55 -11.37 42.73
CA GLY A 28 -32.68 -12.36 43.81
C GLY A 28 -34.08 -12.43 44.43
N TRP A 29 -34.84 -11.34 44.46
CA TRP A 29 -36.19 -11.31 45.03
C TRP A 29 -37.28 -11.83 44.08
N GLY A 30 -37.05 -11.80 42.76
CA GLY A 30 -37.97 -12.36 41.77
C GLY A 30 -38.06 -13.89 41.75
N GLN A 31 -37.13 -14.60 42.40
CA GLN A 31 -37.13 -16.06 42.52
C GLN A 31 -37.80 -16.58 43.82
N LEU A 32 -38.09 -15.71 44.81
CA LEU A 32 -38.63 -16.13 46.12
C LEU A 32 -40.07 -15.70 46.39
N PHE A 33 -40.66 -14.78 45.62
CA PHE A 33 -42.07 -14.41 45.76
C PHE A 33 -42.74 -14.30 44.39
N GLY A 34 -43.47 -15.35 44.02
CA GLY A 34 -44.27 -15.38 42.80
C GLY A 34 -45.40 -14.34 42.83
N GLY A 35 -45.58 -13.66 41.69
CA GLY A 35 -46.73 -12.81 41.42
C GLY A 35 -46.71 -12.35 39.95
N SER A 36 -47.49 -13.02 39.11
CA SER A 36 -47.61 -12.76 37.67
C SER A 36 -48.01 -11.32 37.36
N LYS A 37 -47.19 -10.58 36.59
CA LYS A 37 -47.64 -9.54 35.64
C LYS A 37 -46.73 -9.52 34.41
N ASN A 38 -47.34 -9.70 33.24
CA ASN A 38 -46.70 -9.70 31.93
C ASN A 38 -46.15 -8.31 31.58
N THR A 39 -44.89 -8.06 31.92
CA THR A 39 -44.06 -7.03 31.32
C THR A 39 -43.03 -7.74 30.43
N PRO A 40 -42.89 -7.41 29.14
CA PRO A 40 -41.95 -8.09 28.28
C PRO A 40 -40.54 -7.93 28.84
N GLN A 41 -39.90 -9.03 29.22
CA GLN A 41 -38.53 -9.00 29.70
C GLN A 41 -37.60 -8.52 28.57
N PRO A 42 -36.64 -7.64 28.87
CA PRO A 42 -35.70 -7.14 27.88
C PRO A 42 -34.86 -8.29 27.31
N LYS A 43 -34.66 -8.30 25.99
CA LYS A 43 -33.95 -9.38 25.29
C LYS A 43 -32.43 -9.18 25.41
N PRO A 44 -31.65 -10.25 25.64
CA PRO A 44 -30.19 -10.15 25.64
C PRO A 44 -29.66 -9.84 24.24
N PHE A 45 -28.54 -9.13 24.13
CA PHE A 45 -27.88 -8.86 22.85
C PHE A 45 -27.61 -10.16 22.08
N PRO A 46 -27.88 -10.24 20.77
CA PRO A 46 -27.62 -11.45 19.99
C PRO A 46 -26.13 -11.80 19.98
N GLY A 47 -25.80 -13.03 20.37
CA GLY A 47 -24.43 -13.54 20.31
C GLY A 47 -23.94 -13.76 18.88
N ASP A 48 -22.61 -13.90 18.73
CA ASP A 48 -21.97 -14.15 17.44
C ASP A 48 -22.51 -15.43 16.79
N ARG A 49 -22.79 -15.38 15.48
CA ARG A 49 -23.38 -16.48 14.72
C ARG A 49 -22.95 -16.46 13.27
N PHE A 50 -22.55 -17.61 12.74
CA PHE A 50 -22.27 -17.80 11.31
C PHE A 50 -23.41 -18.58 10.67
N PHE A 51 -23.88 -18.13 9.51
CA PHE A 51 -24.99 -18.69 8.75
C PHE A 51 -24.48 -19.25 7.42
N TYR A 52 -24.69 -20.54 7.21
CA TYR A 52 -24.29 -21.22 5.98
C TYR A 52 -25.41 -21.15 4.91
N PRO A 53 -25.08 -21.20 3.60
CA PRO A 53 -26.05 -21.23 2.50
C PRO A 53 -27.20 -22.21 2.72
N GLU A 54 -26.90 -23.41 3.21
CA GLU A 54 -27.86 -24.48 3.45
C GLU A 54 -28.80 -24.14 4.61
N GLU A 55 -28.27 -23.52 5.66
CA GLU A 55 -29.06 -23.01 6.79
C GLU A 55 -29.98 -21.89 6.34
N LEU A 56 -29.48 -20.94 5.55
CA LEU A 56 -30.26 -19.82 5.04
C LEU A 56 -31.37 -20.28 4.09
N ALA A 57 -31.10 -21.31 3.28
CA ALA A 57 -32.11 -21.95 2.45
C ALA A 57 -33.24 -22.56 3.30
N TYR A 58 -32.89 -23.27 4.38
CA TYR A 58 -33.86 -23.81 5.33
C TYR A 58 -34.66 -22.71 6.06
N LEU A 59 -33.97 -21.71 6.63
CA LEU A 59 -34.59 -20.58 7.33
C LEU A 59 -35.52 -19.77 6.43
N SER A 60 -35.27 -19.76 5.11
CA SER A 60 -36.14 -19.08 4.15
C SER A 60 -37.46 -19.80 3.85
N GLN A 61 -37.57 -21.08 4.22
CA GLN A 61 -38.72 -21.95 3.93
C GLN A 61 -39.43 -22.45 5.19
N THR A 62 -38.82 -22.31 6.37
CA THR A 62 -39.41 -22.75 7.63
C THR A 62 -40.66 -21.94 8.00
N SER A 63 -41.60 -22.59 8.70
CA SER A 63 -42.78 -21.94 9.29
C SER A 63 -42.55 -21.49 10.74
N GLU A 64 -41.36 -21.74 11.28
CA GLU A 64 -40.98 -21.34 12.63
C GLU A 64 -40.71 -19.82 12.74
N PRO A 65 -40.98 -19.19 13.90
CA PRO A 65 -40.74 -17.77 14.09
C PRO A 65 -39.24 -17.46 14.13
N LEU A 66 -38.74 -16.80 13.08
CA LEU A 66 -37.35 -16.36 12.97
C LEU A 66 -37.03 -15.22 13.95
N SER A 67 -35.87 -15.30 14.58
CA SER A 67 -35.24 -14.18 15.28
C SER A 67 -34.88 -13.05 14.31
N GLN A 68 -34.66 -11.84 14.84
CA GLN A 68 -34.34 -10.68 14.01
C GLN A 68 -33.04 -10.88 13.21
N ILE A 69 -32.02 -11.48 13.84
CA ILE A 69 -30.74 -11.77 13.17
C ILE A 69 -30.89 -12.81 12.04
N GLU A 70 -31.78 -13.79 12.19
CA GLU A 70 -32.04 -14.80 11.15
C GLU A 70 -32.76 -14.19 9.95
N LYS A 71 -33.69 -13.27 10.17
CA LYS A 71 -34.34 -12.53 9.08
C LYS A 71 -33.32 -11.75 8.25
N TRP A 72 -32.45 -10.99 8.91
CA TRP A 72 -31.39 -10.25 8.23
C TRP A 72 -30.40 -11.18 7.53
N ALA A 73 -30.05 -12.31 8.12
CA ALA A 73 -29.14 -13.27 7.51
C ALA A 73 -29.72 -13.90 6.23
N VAL A 74 -31.02 -14.24 6.23
CA VAL A 74 -31.72 -14.75 5.04
C VAL A 74 -31.72 -13.71 3.93
N GLU A 75 -31.99 -12.44 4.24
CA GLU A 75 -31.98 -11.36 3.25
C GLU A 75 -30.57 -11.10 2.70
N ALA A 76 -29.58 -10.97 3.59
CA ALA A 76 -28.18 -10.73 3.22
C ALA A 76 -27.60 -11.88 2.37
N GLY A 77 -27.96 -13.13 2.69
CA GLY A 77 -27.50 -14.31 1.96
C GLY A 77 -28.05 -14.39 0.54
N LYS A 78 -29.34 -14.03 0.33
CA LYS A 78 -29.93 -13.93 -1.02
C LYS A 78 -29.24 -12.83 -1.83
N LYS A 79 -29.05 -11.67 -1.21
CA LYS A 79 -28.40 -10.52 -1.87
C LYS A 79 -26.97 -10.85 -2.29
N ALA A 80 -26.20 -11.48 -1.40
CA ALA A 80 -24.82 -11.89 -1.69
C ALA A 80 -24.71 -12.94 -2.79
N PHE A 81 -25.68 -13.87 -2.87
CA PHE A 81 -25.75 -14.84 -3.96
C PHE A 81 -26.00 -14.16 -5.32
N ILE A 82 -26.98 -13.26 -5.39
CA ILE A 82 -27.29 -12.50 -6.61
C ILE A 82 -26.09 -11.66 -7.06
N GLU A 83 -25.40 -10.99 -6.13
CA GLU A 83 -24.19 -10.20 -6.44
C GLU A 83 -23.01 -11.05 -6.91
N SER A 84 -22.95 -12.31 -6.49
CA SER A 84 -21.87 -13.23 -6.87
C SER A 84 -22.09 -13.87 -8.23
N PHE A 85 -23.33 -14.23 -8.55
CA PHE A 85 -23.66 -15.10 -9.68
C PHE A 85 -24.61 -14.46 -10.71
N GLY A 86 -25.21 -13.30 -10.41
CA GLY A 86 -26.19 -12.62 -11.26
C GLY A 86 -27.65 -13.00 -10.97
N SER A 87 -28.59 -12.14 -11.38
CA SER A 87 -30.03 -12.29 -11.07
C SER A 87 -30.75 -13.36 -11.89
N THR A 88 -30.12 -13.89 -12.94
CA THR A 88 -30.69 -14.91 -13.85
C THR A 88 -30.39 -16.34 -13.41
N VAL A 89 -29.64 -16.55 -12.32
CA VAL A 89 -29.27 -17.86 -11.77
C VAL A 89 -30.36 -18.36 -10.81
N ARG A 90 -30.48 -19.69 -10.62
CA ARG A 90 -31.46 -20.31 -9.70
C ARG A 90 -31.37 -19.68 -8.29
N PRO A 91 -32.49 -19.57 -7.54
CA PRO A 91 -32.47 -19.02 -6.18
C PRO A 91 -31.47 -19.76 -5.29
N GLY A 92 -30.58 -19.02 -4.64
CA GLY A 92 -29.55 -19.55 -3.76
C GLY A 92 -29.13 -18.54 -2.70
N PHE A 93 -28.19 -18.95 -1.85
CA PHE A 93 -27.68 -18.15 -0.73
C PHE A 93 -26.16 -18.26 -0.68
N ASN A 94 -25.49 -17.22 -0.20
CA ASN A 94 -24.10 -17.27 0.23
C ASN A 94 -23.99 -17.15 1.74
N HIS A 95 -22.80 -17.46 2.29
CA HIS A 95 -22.54 -17.35 3.72
C HIS A 95 -22.81 -15.94 4.25
N VAL A 96 -23.29 -15.87 5.49
CA VAL A 96 -23.46 -14.63 6.25
C VAL A 96 -22.95 -14.84 7.67
N GLN A 97 -22.37 -13.82 8.29
CA GLN A 97 -21.88 -13.88 9.65
C GLN A 97 -22.41 -12.67 10.43
N TRP A 98 -22.92 -12.87 11.64
CA TRP A 98 -23.14 -11.84 12.63
C TRP A 98 -22.04 -11.95 13.68
N GLN A 99 -21.22 -10.92 13.85
CA GLN A 99 -20.15 -10.92 14.84
C GLN A 99 -19.99 -9.54 15.45
N GLY A 100 -20.02 -9.45 16.78
CA GLY A 100 -19.75 -8.20 17.50
C GLY A 100 -20.66 -7.03 17.11
N GLY A 101 -21.89 -7.31 16.67
CA GLY A 101 -22.85 -6.29 16.20
C GLY A 101 -22.76 -5.94 14.72
N ILE A 102 -21.90 -6.61 13.94
CA ILE A 102 -21.70 -6.39 12.49
C ILE A 102 -22.19 -7.62 11.73
N MET A 103 -22.94 -7.42 10.64
CA MET A 103 -23.27 -8.51 9.72
C MET A 103 -22.31 -8.49 8.53
N SER A 104 -21.75 -9.63 8.14
CA SER A 104 -20.85 -9.78 7.01
C SER A 104 -21.41 -10.81 6.04
N ARG A 105 -21.55 -10.45 4.76
CA ARG A 105 -22.08 -11.31 3.70
C ARG A 105 -20.97 -11.70 2.74
N TYR A 106 -20.94 -12.94 2.28
CA TYR A 106 -19.84 -13.43 1.45
C TYR A 106 -20.15 -13.28 -0.04
N VAL A 107 -19.46 -12.37 -0.73
CA VAL A 107 -19.65 -12.12 -2.17
C VAL A 107 -18.43 -12.64 -2.92
N LYS A 108 -18.64 -13.54 -3.88
CA LYS A 108 -17.58 -14.24 -4.63
C LYS A 108 -16.50 -14.88 -3.72
N GLY A 109 -16.92 -15.33 -2.54
CA GLY A 109 -16.05 -15.95 -1.54
C GLY A 109 -15.39 -14.98 -0.55
N LEU A 110 -15.50 -13.66 -0.75
CA LEU A 110 -14.90 -12.66 0.13
C LEU A 110 -15.93 -12.10 1.12
N PRO A 111 -15.59 -11.95 2.42
CA PRO A 111 -16.47 -11.33 3.39
C PRO A 111 -16.61 -9.83 3.10
N VAL A 112 -17.85 -9.40 2.88
CA VAL A 112 -18.24 -8.00 2.78
C VAL A 112 -19.01 -7.66 4.04
N ALA A 113 -18.34 -7.02 5.00
CA ALA A 113 -18.98 -6.50 6.19
C ALA A 113 -19.99 -5.40 5.83
N ASP A 114 -21.08 -5.32 6.60
CA ASP A 114 -21.96 -4.16 6.65
C ASP A 114 -21.09 -2.92 6.84
N ASN A 115 -21.38 -1.88 6.08
CA ASN A 115 -20.78 -0.59 6.35
C ASN A 115 -21.32 -0.02 7.68
N GLU A 116 -20.67 1.03 8.20
CA GLU A 116 -21.07 1.63 9.50
C GLU A 116 -22.55 2.05 9.53
N THR A 117 -23.11 2.52 8.40
CA THR A 117 -24.53 2.91 8.29
C THR A 117 -25.46 1.71 8.46
N GLU A 118 -25.18 0.60 7.77
CA GLU A 118 -25.94 -0.65 7.87
C GLU A 118 -25.85 -1.24 9.28
N GLN A 119 -24.65 -1.24 9.87
CA GLN A 119 -24.42 -1.69 11.26
C GLN A 119 -25.26 -0.87 12.25
N VAL A 120 -25.18 0.46 12.18
CA VAL A 120 -25.88 1.35 13.13
C VAL A 120 -27.39 1.28 12.94
N ALA A 121 -27.89 1.14 11.72
CA ALA A 121 -29.31 0.91 11.45
C ALA A 121 -29.82 -0.36 12.16
N LYS A 122 -29.10 -1.47 12.05
CA LYS A 122 -29.42 -2.73 12.75
C LYS A 122 -29.36 -2.59 14.26
N LEU A 123 -28.33 -1.92 14.80
CA LEU A 123 -28.22 -1.67 16.25
C LEU A 123 -29.36 -0.79 16.79
N LYS A 124 -29.77 0.26 16.05
CA LYS A 124 -30.93 1.10 16.38
C LYS A 124 -32.22 0.29 16.36
N GLU A 125 -32.40 -0.61 15.38
CA GLU A 125 -33.55 -1.50 15.32
C GLU A 125 -33.59 -2.48 16.51
N LEU A 126 -32.44 -3.07 16.90
CA LEU A 126 -32.36 -3.90 18.12
C LEU A 126 -32.76 -3.09 19.36
N LYS A 127 -32.28 -1.86 19.50
CA LYS A 127 -32.65 -0.98 20.61
C LYS A 127 -34.16 -0.71 20.65
N ALA A 128 -34.78 -0.44 19.49
CA ALA A 128 -36.22 -0.22 19.37
C ALA A 128 -37.05 -1.48 19.69
N GLN A 129 -36.50 -2.66 19.45
CA GLN A 129 -37.11 -3.96 19.77
C GLN A 129 -36.85 -4.44 21.22
N ASN A 130 -36.42 -3.54 22.12
CA ASN A 130 -36.13 -3.82 23.54
C ASN A 130 -34.98 -4.82 23.78
N TYR A 131 -33.96 -4.85 22.92
CA TYR A 131 -32.70 -5.55 23.21
C TYR A 131 -31.78 -4.68 24.08
N ILE A 132 -31.07 -5.31 25.02
CA ILE A 132 -30.04 -4.65 25.83
C ILE A 132 -28.76 -4.58 25.00
N LEU A 133 -28.39 -3.39 24.53
CA LEU A 133 -27.12 -3.17 23.85
C LEU A 133 -25.97 -3.01 24.87
N PRO A 134 -24.82 -3.69 24.68
CA PRO A 134 -23.64 -3.43 25.49
C PRO A 134 -23.06 -2.03 25.23
N ASP A 135 -22.31 -1.48 26.19
CA ASP A 135 -21.78 -0.11 26.13
C ASP A 135 -20.95 0.16 24.86
N ASN A 136 -20.14 -0.80 24.43
CA ASN A 136 -19.35 -0.68 23.20
C ASN A 136 -20.22 -0.51 21.94
N GLN A 137 -21.41 -1.12 21.87
CA GLN A 137 -22.35 -0.97 20.75
C GLN A 137 -23.09 0.36 20.82
N LEU A 138 -23.42 0.82 22.03
CA LEU A 138 -23.98 2.17 22.23
C LEU A 138 -22.97 3.25 21.81
N ASP A 139 -21.69 3.03 22.08
CA ASP A 139 -20.63 3.94 21.65
C ASP A 139 -20.43 3.95 20.12
N VAL A 140 -20.62 2.81 19.44
CA VAL A 140 -20.66 2.77 17.96
C VAL A 140 -21.78 3.65 17.42
N ILE A 141 -22.99 3.55 18.00
CA ILE A 141 -24.12 4.42 17.61
C ILE A 141 -23.79 5.89 17.87
N ARG A 142 -23.29 6.23 19.07
CA ARG A 142 -22.95 7.63 19.42
C ARG A 142 -21.88 8.21 18.50
N LYS A 143 -20.81 7.46 18.24
CA LYS A 143 -19.74 7.89 17.34
C LYS A 143 -20.23 8.09 15.91
N TYR A 144 -21.09 7.19 15.42
CA TYR A 144 -21.70 7.34 14.11
C TYR A 144 -22.62 8.56 14.02
N GLU A 145 -23.49 8.78 15.02
CA GLU A 145 -24.36 9.96 15.05
C GLU A 145 -23.56 11.27 15.16
N ALA A 146 -22.43 11.26 15.87
CA ALA A 146 -21.53 12.39 15.92
C ALA A 146 -20.81 12.63 14.57
N ARG A 147 -20.48 11.55 13.84
CA ARG A 147 -19.92 11.63 12.49
C ARG A 147 -20.93 12.06 11.43
N ASP A 148 -22.21 11.67 11.51
CA ASP A 148 -23.25 12.11 10.56
C ASP A 148 -23.48 13.63 10.61
N ILE A 149 -23.06 14.26 11.71
CA ILE A 149 -23.12 15.71 11.90
C ILE A 149 -21.85 16.41 11.37
N LEU A 150 -20.76 15.67 11.12
CA LEU A 150 -19.55 16.24 10.53
C LEU A 150 -19.84 16.85 9.17
N ASP A 151 -19.13 17.95 8.90
CA ASP A 151 -19.22 18.72 7.67
C ASP A 151 -20.59 19.36 7.41
N ARG A 152 -21.50 19.33 8.38
CA ARG A 152 -22.79 20.03 8.29
C ARG A 152 -22.70 21.46 8.81
N TYR A 153 -23.52 22.33 8.22
CA TYR A 153 -23.67 23.71 8.62
C TYR A 153 -24.96 23.93 9.41
N PHE A 154 -24.85 24.72 10.47
CA PHE A 154 -25.97 25.10 11.33
C PHE A 154 -26.02 26.62 11.50
N LYS A 155 -27.20 27.21 11.39
CA LYS A 155 -27.45 28.62 11.69
C LYS A 155 -28.07 28.78 13.07
N THR A 156 -27.72 29.86 13.75
CA THR A 156 -28.40 30.29 14.96
C THR A 156 -29.42 31.37 14.64
N ASN A 157 -30.30 31.67 15.61
CA ASN A 157 -31.29 32.75 15.48
C ASN A 157 -30.68 34.14 15.25
N ASN A 158 -29.40 34.32 15.60
CA ASN A 158 -28.68 35.59 15.44
C ASN A 158 -27.99 35.71 14.06
N GLY A 159 -28.18 34.74 13.16
CA GLY A 159 -27.58 34.73 11.82
C GLY A 159 -26.12 34.25 11.78
N GLU A 160 -25.57 33.77 12.90
CA GLU A 160 -24.25 33.11 12.93
C GLU A 160 -24.35 31.72 12.31
N ILE A 161 -23.32 31.31 11.56
CA ILE A 161 -23.22 30.00 10.93
C ILE A 161 -22.11 29.21 11.61
N TYR A 162 -22.37 27.95 11.95
CA TYR A 162 -21.43 27.02 12.57
C TYR A 162 -21.23 25.85 11.61
N HIS A 163 -19.97 25.59 11.26
CA HIS A 163 -19.56 24.40 10.53
C HIS A 163 -18.95 23.39 11.49
N VAL A 164 -19.36 22.12 11.38
CA VAL A 164 -18.81 21.05 12.22
C VAL A 164 -17.58 20.46 11.53
N GLU A 165 -16.42 21.06 11.79
CA GLU A 165 -15.15 20.71 11.13
C GLU A 165 -14.59 19.37 11.60
N GLY A 166 -14.73 19.04 12.89
CA GLY A 166 -13.99 17.94 13.48
C GLY A 166 -14.71 17.24 14.62
N LEU A 167 -14.29 16.00 14.86
CA LEU A 167 -14.77 15.17 15.95
C LEU A 167 -13.56 14.66 16.73
N GLU A 168 -13.41 15.11 17.97
CA GLU A 168 -12.40 14.60 18.88
C GLU A 168 -12.95 13.38 19.63
N THR A 169 -12.50 12.20 19.22
CA THR A 169 -12.75 10.92 19.90
C THR A 169 -11.48 10.46 20.63
N GLY A 170 -11.05 11.18 21.67
CA GLY A 170 -9.96 10.72 22.56
C GLY A 170 -10.43 9.60 23.51
N ASP A 171 -9.64 9.29 24.56
CA ASP A 171 -9.99 8.36 25.66
C ASP A 171 -11.17 8.83 26.54
N LYS A 172 -11.89 9.88 26.12
CA LYS A 172 -13.02 10.45 26.84
C LYS A 172 -14.28 9.65 26.52
N GLU A 173 -15.12 9.42 27.54
CA GLU A 173 -16.40 8.70 27.41
C GLU A 173 -17.42 9.42 26.48
N GLU A 174 -17.26 10.72 26.20
CA GLU A 174 -18.16 11.52 25.34
C GLU A 174 -17.39 12.20 24.18
N PRO A 175 -17.87 12.08 22.92
CA PRO A 175 -17.27 12.78 21.78
C PRO A 175 -17.42 14.30 21.90
N THR A 176 -16.38 15.04 21.51
CA THR A 176 -16.42 16.51 21.44
C THR A 176 -16.38 16.95 19.98
N LEU A 177 -17.29 17.83 19.58
CA LEU A 177 -17.33 18.44 18.25
C LEU A 177 -16.48 19.71 18.24
N SER A 178 -15.69 19.86 17.19
CA SER A 178 -14.96 21.08 16.84
C SER A 178 -15.75 21.84 15.80
N LEU A 179 -16.14 23.07 16.15
CA LEU A 179 -16.97 23.93 15.33
C LEU A 179 -16.14 25.10 14.80
N ILE A 180 -16.39 25.52 13.57
CA ILE A 180 -15.97 26.83 13.07
C ILE A 180 -17.18 27.74 13.07
N LYS A 181 -17.10 28.80 13.85
CA LYS A 181 -18.11 29.87 13.93
C LYS A 181 -17.81 30.97 12.91
N TYR A 182 -18.80 31.27 12.09
CA TYR A 182 -18.81 32.37 11.14
C TYR A 182 -19.87 33.39 11.54
N THR A 183 -19.51 34.66 11.43
CA THR A 183 -20.44 35.77 11.69
C THR A 183 -20.75 36.49 10.38
N PRO A 184 -21.86 37.25 10.30
CA PRO A 184 -22.20 38.00 9.09
C PRO A 184 -21.07 38.93 8.60
N ASP A 185 -20.32 39.52 9.54
CA ASP A 185 -19.27 40.51 9.28
C ASP A 185 -17.85 39.90 9.20
N ASP A 186 -17.67 38.66 9.71
CA ASP A 186 -16.40 37.94 9.71
C ASP A 186 -16.60 36.47 9.33
N ILE A 187 -16.20 36.16 8.09
CA ILE A 187 -16.22 34.84 7.48
C ILE A 187 -14.86 34.13 7.54
N SER A 188 -13.89 34.65 8.31
CA SER A 188 -12.59 33.99 8.52
C SER A 188 -12.68 32.72 9.37
N GLY A 189 -13.75 32.58 10.15
CA GLY A 189 -14.03 31.40 10.95
C GLY A 189 -13.26 31.35 12.27
N LYS A 190 -13.98 31.20 13.39
CA LYS A 190 -13.39 31.04 14.72
C LYS A 190 -13.64 29.64 15.26
N LYS A 191 -12.59 28.94 15.67
CA LYS A 191 -12.71 27.59 16.24
C LYS A 191 -13.29 27.62 17.65
N GLU A 192 -14.29 26.78 17.90
CA GLU A 192 -14.96 26.54 19.18
C GLU A 192 -15.18 25.03 19.38
N SER A 193 -15.51 24.60 20.60
CA SER A 193 -15.79 23.19 20.87
C SER A 193 -17.01 23.00 21.76
N ILE A 194 -17.73 21.90 21.53
CA ILE A 194 -18.94 21.54 22.27
C ILE A 194 -19.08 20.01 22.43
N GLY A 195 -19.58 19.55 23.58
CA GLY A 195 -19.87 18.12 23.78
C GLY A 195 -21.03 17.65 22.90
N PHE A 196 -20.92 16.44 22.34
CA PHE A 196 -21.89 15.90 21.38
C PHE A 196 -23.31 15.80 21.96
N GLU A 197 -23.49 15.35 23.21
CA GLU A 197 -24.84 15.20 23.77
C GLU A 197 -25.49 16.56 24.04
N LYS A 198 -24.70 17.55 24.46
CA LYS A 198 -25.18 18.93 24.58
C LYS A 198 -25.60 19.47 23.20
N PHE A 199 -24.72 19.35 22.20
CA PHE A 199 -25.02 19.81 20.84
C PHE A 199 -26.28 19.12 20.29
N LYS A 200 -26.40 17.81 20.46
CA LYS A 200 -27.56 17.03 20.02
C LYS A 200 -28.88 17.49 20.63
N ASN A 201 -28.88 17.87 21.91
CA ASN A 201 -30.06 18.44 22.58
C ASN A 201 -30.38 19.87 22.11
N ASP A 202 -29.36 20.62 21.70
CA ASP A 202 -29.47 21.99 21.21
C ASP A 202 -29.83 22.07 19.70
N ILE A 203 -29.77 20.94 18.97
CA ILE A 203 -30.25 20.83 17.59
C ILE A 203 -31.76 21.09 17.55
N GLN A 204 -32.20 21.89 16.58
CA GLN A 204 -33.57 22.42 16.41
C GLN A 204 -33.99 23.52 17.39
N THR A 205 -33.31 23.72 18.52
CA THR A 205 -33.65 24.79 19.48
C THR A 205 -32.72 26.00 19.37
N VAL A 206 -31.40 25.76 19.30
CA VAL A 206 -30.35 26.78 19.18
C VAL A 206 -29.67 26.70 17.82
N PHE A 207 -29.38 25.49 17.37
CA PHE A 207 -28.72 25.20 16.09
C PHE A 207 -29.74 24.67 15.09
N HIS A 208 -29.93 25.39 13.99
CA HIS A 208 -30.85 25.02 12.92
C HIS A 208 -30.06 24.59 11.69
N PRO A 209 -30.22 23.37 11.16
CA PRO A 209 -29.48 22.95 9.98
C PRO A 209 -29.79 23.88 8.80
N LEU A 210 -28.77 24.26 8.03
CA LEU A 210 -28.98 25.03 6.80
C LEU A 210 -29.71 24.16 5.78
N SER A 211 -30.58 24.79 4.98
CA SER A 211 -31.08 24.14 3.77
C SER A 211 -29.98 24.07 2.71
N SER A 212 -30.07 23.11 1.78
CA SER A 212 -29.06 22.95 0.71
C SER A 212 -28.84 24.22 -0.13
N ARG A 213 -29.87 25.06 -0.27
CA ARG A 213 -29.76 26.35 -0.97
C ARG A 213 -28.99 27.39 -0.15
N GLU A 214 -29.21 27.44 1.15
CA GLU A 214 -28.50 28.35 2.06
C GLU A 214 -27.03 27.93 2.20
N GLU A 215 -26.79 26.62 2.30
CA GLU A 215 -25.45 26.05 2.36
C GLU A 215 -24.65 26.31 1.08
N ALA A 216 -25.25 26.06 -0.11
CA ALA A 216 -24.61 26.38 -1.38
C ALA A 216 -24.24 27.88 -1.47
N ALA A 217 -25.17 28.77 -1.12
CA ALA A 217 -24.90 30.21 -1.13
C ALA A 217 -23.80 30.62 -0.13
N PHE A 218 -23.72 29.96 1.03
CA PHE A 218 -22.69 30.22 2.02
C PHE A 218 -21.31 29.69 1.57
N ASN A 219 -21.27 28.48 1.00
CA ASN A 219 -20.06 27.89 0.47
C ASN A 219 -19.51 28.69 -0.72
N ASP A 220 -20.38 29.20 -1.61
CA ASP A 220 -19.98 30.11 -2.68
C ASP A 220 -19.33 31.38 -2.09
N ARG A 221 -19.92 31.95 -1.03
CA ARG A 221 -19.37 33.11 -0.31
C ARG A 221 -18.02 32.79 0.36
N LEU A 222 -17.86 31.60 0.94
CA LEU A 222 -16.58 31.16 1.52
C LEU A 222 -15.51 30.96 0.44
N ALA A 223 -15.86 30.37 -0.70
CA ALA A 223 -14.95 30.18 -1.82
C ALA A 223 -14.50 31.53 -2.39
N ASP A 224 -15.44 32.48 -2.54
CA ASP A 224 -15.14 33.85 -2.96
C ASP A 224 -14.22 34.57 -1.98
N ALA A 225 -14.43 34.38 -0.67
CA ALA A 225 -13.57 34.93 0.37
C ALA A 225 -12.16 34.34 0.37
N GLY A 226 -12.06 33.03 0.15
CA GLY A 226 -10.78 32.33 0.00
C GLY A 226 -10.01 32.83 -1.22
N GLU A 227 -10.66 32.90 -2.38
CA GLU A 227 -10.08 33.43 -3.60
C GLU A 227 -9.61 34.88 -3.42
N ALA A 228 -10.42 35.73 -2.79
CA ALA A 228 -10.05 37.11 -2.51
C ALA A 228 -8.78 37.22 -1.64
N LYS A 229 -8.64 36.36 -0.61
CA LYS A 229 -7.43 36.32 0.22
C LYS A 229 -6.20 35.83 -0.56
N ILE A 230 -6.37 34.82 -1.41
CA ILE A 230 -5.31 34.34 -2.31
C ILE A 230 -4.87 35.46 -3.25
N GLN A 231 -5.81 36.17 -3.89
CA GLN A 231 -5.51 37.30 -4.75
C GLN A 231 -4.79 38.42 -4.00
N TYR A 232 -5.23 38.73 -2.77
CA TYR A 232 -4.56 39.70 -1.90
C TYR A 232 -3.09 39.31 -1.63
N ASP A 233 -2.84 38.07 -1.25
CA ASP A 233 -1.49 37.56 -1.01
C ASP A 233 -0.65 37.56 -2.30
N MET A 234 -1.25 37.22 -3.44
CA MET A 234 -0.59 37.26 -4.75
C MET A 234 -0.18 38.68 -5.14
N ILE A 235 -1.01 39.69 -4.85
CA ILE A 235 -0.63 41.10 -5.03
C ILE A 235 0.59 41.43 -4.15
N GLY A 236 0.54 41.07 -2.86
CA GLY A 236 1.64 41.29 -1.92
C GLY A 236 2.95 40.64 -2.37
N ARG A 237 2.90 39.36 -2.78
CA ARG A 237 4.06 38.63 -3.33
C ARG A 237 4.60 39.27 -4.61
N THR A 238 3.72 39.62 -5.55
CA THR A 238 4.11 40.26 -6.82
C THR A 238 4.89 41.56 -6.58
N VAL A 239 4.54 42.30 -5.53
CA VAL A 239 5.22 43.55 -5.14
C VAL A 239 6.52 43.26 -4.41
N PHE A 240 6.53 42.30 -3.49
CA PHE A 240 7.71 41.92 -2.71
C PHE A 240 8.83 41.31 -3.58
N GLU A 241 8.46 40.43 -4.50
CA GLU A 241 9.39 39.74 -5.40
C GLU A 241 9.86 40.62 -6.56
N SER A 242 9.23 41.79 -6.77
CA SER A 242 9.65 42.69 -7.85
C SER A 242 10.95 43.40 -7.46
N PRO A 243 11.99 43.36 -8.33
CA PRO A 243 13.24 44.10 -8.09
C PRO A 243 13.07 45.61 -8.22
N ILE A 244 11.91 46.07 -8.72
CA ILE A 244 11.57 47.48 -8.88
C ILE A 244 10.38 47.81 -7.98
N ALA A 245 10.49 48.89 -7.21
CA ALA A 245 9.43 49.29 -6.29
C ALA A 245 8.10 49.60 -7.02
N ILE A 246 7.07 48.84 -6.65
CA ILE A 246 5.67 49.06 -7.07
C ILE A 246 4.92 49.66 -5.88
N LYS A 247 4.56 50.95 -5.99
CA LYS A 247 3.91 51.69 -4.89
C LYS A 247 2.52 52.19 -5.25
N GLU A 248 2.29 52.54 -6.51
CA GLU A 248 1.00 53.04 -6.98
C GLU A 248 0.82 52.76 -8.47
N GLY A 249 -0.44 52.81 -8.91
CA GLY A 249 -0.81 52.69 -10.32
C GLY A 249 -2.22 53.18 -10.60
N LYS A 250 -2.49 53.42 -11.89
CA LYS A 250 -3.82 53.84 -12.38
C LYS A 250 -4.61 52.62 -12.85
N ILE A 251 -5.92 52.68 -12.69
CA ILE A 251 -6.85 51.68 -13.24
C ILE A 251 -7.26 52.17 -14.64
N PRO A 252 -7.06 51.37 -15.70
CA PRO A 252 -7.46 51.71 -17.06
C PRO A 252 -8.94 52.10 -17.15
N ILE A 253 -9.29 53.07 -17.98
CA ILE A 253 -10.67 53.57 -18.15
C ILE A 253 -11.63 52.40 -18.46
N GLU A 254 -11.20 51.41 -19.25
CA GLU A 254 -11.98 50.20 -19.58
C GLU A 254 -12.39 49.35 -18.35
N GLN A 255 -11.65 49.48 -17.25
CA GLN A 255 -11.82 48.73 -16.00
C GLN A 255 -12.41 49.59 -14.86
N GLN A 256 -12.64 50.89 -15.07
CA GLN A 256 -13.29 51.78 -14.10
C GLN A 256 -14.81 51.56 -14.12
N LYS A 257 -15.25 50.35 -13.76
CA LYS A 257 -16.66 49.97 -13.68
C LYS A 257 -17.24 50.28 -12.30
N ALA A 258 -18.56 50.33 -12.22
CA ALA A 258 -19.33 50.45 -10.99
C ALA A 258 -19.29 49.14 -10.19
N TYR A 259 -18.76 49.17 -8.96
CA TYR A 259 -18.74 48.03 -8.03
C TYR A 259 -19.73 48.25 -6.90
N GLY A 260 -20.65 47.31 -6.68
CA GLY A 260 -21.57 47.34 -5.55
C GLY A 260 -20.87 46.99 -4.25
N LEU A 261 -20.93 47.89 -3.26
CA LEU A 261 -20.47 47.67 -1.89
C LEU A 261 -21.69 47.77 -0.95
N GLU A 262 -21.55 47.30 0.29
CA GLU A 262 -22.61 47.38 1.31
C GLU A 262 -23.17 48.81 1.52
N ASN A 263 -22.40 49.84 1.17
CA ASN A 263 -22.73 51.26 1.34
C ASN A 263 -22.82 52.05 0.01
N GLY A 264 -23.24 51.40 -1.10
CA GLY A 264 -23.41 52.04 -2.41
C GLY A 264 -22.41 51.59 -3.48
N ILE A 265 -22.41 52.25 -4.64
CA ILE A 265 -21.52 51.95 -5.76
C ILE A 265 -20.20 52.71 -5.61
N PHE A 266 -19.10 52.05 -5.95
CA PHE A 266 -17.76 52.60 -6.02
C PHE A 266 -17.12 52.39 -7.39
N ILE A 267 -16.55 53.43 -7.96
CA ILE A 267 -15.82 53.40 -9.24
C ILE A 267 -14.33 53.64 -8.96
N PRO A 268 -13.47 52.61 -9.09
CA PRO A 268 -12.06 52.72 -8.72
C PRO A 268 -11.26 53.41 -9.83
N LYS A 269 -10.32 54.29 -9.46
CA LYS A 269 -9.49 55.08 -10.40
C LYS A 269 -8.00 54.79 -10.29
N SER A 270 -7.51 54.56 -9.07
CA SER A 270 -6.12 54.23 -8.82
C SER A 270 -5.98 53.40 -7.56
N TRP A 271 -4.82 52.75 -7.43
CA TRP A 271 -4.45 51.96 -6.28
C TRP A 271 -3.06 52.38 -5.77
N GLU A 272 -2.85 52.20 -4.48
CA GLU A 272 -1.62 52.48 -3.76
C GLU A 272 -1.34 51.32 -2.79
N ILE A 273 -0.09 50.89 -2.70
CA ILE A 273 0.35 49.78 -1.86
C ILE A 273 1.23 50.33 -0.75
N LEU A 274 0.79 50.10 0.48
CA LEU A 274 1.45 50.58 1.69
C LEU A 274 2.10 49.41 2.45
N TYR A 275 3.10 49.73 3.27
CA TYR A 275 3.74 48.79 4.18
C TYR A 275 4.19 47.47 3.53
N GLY A 276 4.82 47.53 2.36
CA GLY A 276 5.40 46.37 1.68
C GLY A 276 4.39 45.34 1.16
N GLY A 277 3.15 45.74 0.86
CA GLY A 277 2.12 44.83 0.35
C GLY A 277 1.06 44.42 1.37
N THR A 278 1.19 44.89 2.62
CA THR A 278 0.28 44.49 3.72
C THR A 278 -0.95 45.38 3.88
N LYS A 279 -1.05 46.49 3.11
CA LYS A 279 -2.28 47.27 2.95
C LYS A 279 -2.39 47.82 1.53
N ILE A 280 -3.60 47.78 0.97
CA ILE A 280 -3.91 48.31 -0.35
C ILE A 280 -4.93 49.43 -0.20
N VAL A 281 -4.62 50.62 -0.70
CA VAL A 281 -5.52 51.77 -0.73
C VAL A 281 -6.04 51.97 -2.14
N VAL A 282 -7.35 51.94 -2.32
CA VAL A 282 -8.00 52.16 -3.62
C VAL A 282 -8.71 53.51 -3.61
N LYS A 283 -8.32 54.41 -4.51
CA LYS A 283 -8.89 55.74 -4.64
C LYS A 283 -9.88 55.74 -5.80
N GLY A 284 -11.07 56.30 -5.59
CA GLY A 284 -12.16 56.28 -6.57
C GLY A 284 -13.27 57.28 -6.26
N GLN A 285 -14.42 57.09 -6.89
CA GLN A 285 -15.62 57.91 -6.70
C GLN A 285 -16.79 57.08 -6.20
N SER A 286 -17.64 57.69 -5.37
CA SER A 286 -18.90 57.11 -4.90
C SER A 286 -20.09 57.48 -5.79
N ASP A 287 -21.27 56.93 -5.49
CA ASP A 287 -22.57 57.29 -6.08
C ASP A 287 -22.85 58.80 -6.15
N ALA A 288 -22.34 59.58 -5.18
CA ALA A 288 -22.54 61.03 -5.10
C ALA A 288 -21.45 61.84 -5.82
N ASN A 289 -20.59 61.19 -6.63
CA ASN A 289 -19.38 61.78 -7.24
C ASN A 289 -18.33 62.30 -6.23
N GLU A 290 -18.44 61.93 -4.95
CA GLU A 290 -17.45 62.29 -3.94
C GLU A 290 -16.20 61.40 -4.06
N ASN A 291 -15.02 62.01 -3.91
CA ASN A 291 -13.76 61.27 -3.84
C ASN A 291 -13.73 60.41 -2.58
N LYS A 292 -13.59 59.09 -2.75
CA LYS A 292 -13.56 58.11 -1.66
C LYS A 292 -12.32 57.24 -1.78
N ALA A 293 -11.73 56.88 -0.63
CA ALA A 293 -10.63 55.94 -0.54
C ALA A 293 -11.07 54.72 0.28
N LEU A 294 -10.81 53.53 -0.23
CA LEU A 294 -11.04 52.26 0.45
C LEU A 294 -9.70 51.69 0.90
N THR A 295 -9.62 51.19 2.13
CA THR A 295 -8.43 50.49 2.62
C THR A 295 -8.75 49.01 2.73
N ILE A 296 -8.01 48.20 1.98
CA ILE A 296 -8.11 46.75 1.96
C ILE A 296 -6.91 46.19 2.71
N ASP A 297 -7.17 45.34 3.67
CA ASP A 297 -6.20 44.53 4.40
C ASP A 297 -6.58 43.04 4.33
N TYR A 298 -5.75 42.18 4.91
CA TYR A 298 -5.98 40.74 4.89
C TYR A 298 -7.33 40.33 5.53
N MET A 299 -7.80 41.08 6.53
CA MET A 299 -9.02 40.74 7.27
C MET A 299 -10.27 41.08 6.45
N ASN A 300 -10.27 42.22 5.75
CA ASN A 300 -11.42 42.68 4.99
C ASN A 300 -11.36 42.36 3.47
N ALA A 301 -10.26 41.77 2.97
CA ALA A 301 -10.06 41.43 1.55
C ALA A 301 -11.22 40.65 0.93
N CYS A 302 -11.85 39.77 1.72
CA CYS A 302 -13.00 38.97 1.29
C CYS A 302 -14.19 39.79 0.79
N ASN A 303 -14.34 41.04 1.23
CA ASN A 303 -15.41 41.94 0.81
C ASN A 303 -15.13 42.63 -0.54
N TYR A 304 -13.94 42.44 -1.12
CA TYR A 304 -13.46 43.21 -2.26
C TYR A 304 -12.91 42.35 -3.41
N LYS A 305 -13.35 41.07 -3.55
CA LYS A 305 -12.86 40.13 -4.57
C LYS A 305 -12.72 40.74 -5.98
N ALA A 306 -13.82 41.24 -6.54
CA ALA A 306 -13.83 41.79 -7.90
C ALA A 306 -12.96 43.04 -8.06
N LEU A 307 -12.71 43.77 -6.95
CA LEU A 307 -11.82 44.92 -6.94
C LEU A 307 -10.35 44.49 -6.86
N LEU A 308 -10.05 43.43 -6.09
CA LEU A 308 -8.72 42.82 -6.02
C LEU A 308 -8.27 42.26 -7.37
N ASP A 309 -9.17 41.66 -8.16
CA ASP A 309 -8.83 41.20 -9.52
C ASP A 309 -8.33 42.34 -10.42
N VAL A 310 -9.00 43.51 -10.36
CA VAL A 310 -8.59 44.70 -11.12
C VAL A 310 -7.30 45.29 -10.60
N ILE A 311 -7.09 45.29 -9.29
CA ILE A 311 -5.83 45.75 -8.68
C ILE A 311 -4.71 44.81 -9.09
N TYR A 312 -4.89 43.50 -9.04
CA TYR A 312 -3.88 42.52 -9.40
C TYR A 312 -3.44 42.68 -10.87
N ASP A 313 -4.39 42.82 -11.79
CA ASP A 313 -4.08 43.14 -13.19
C ASP A 313 -3.34 44.48 -13.33
N GLY A 314 -3.78 45.52 -12.61
CA GLY A 314 -3.10 46.81 -12.56
C GLY A 314 -1.65 46.72 -12.05
N VAL A 315 -1.43 45.99 -10.96
CA VAL A 315 -0.11 45.75 -10.34
C VAL A 315 0.80 44.99 -11.30
N LYS A 316 0.30 43.93 -11.94
CA LYS A 316 1.05 43.18 -12.95
C LYS A 316 1.43 44.05 -14.14
N ARG A 317 0.50 44.85 -14.68
CA ARG A 317 0.79 45.76 -15.80
C ARG A 317 1.85 46.79 -15.42
N GLN A 318 1.74 47.39 -14.24
CA GLN A 318 2.71 48.36 -13.75
C GLN A 318 4.09 47.72 -13.54
N ARG A 319 4.14 46.52 -12.96
CA ARG A 319 5.36 45.73 -12.80
C ARG A 319 6.02 45.50 -14.15
N ASP A 320 5.29 44.91 -15.10
CA ASP A 320 5.84 44.50 -16.38
C ASP A 320 6.30 45.70 -17.22
N SER A 321 5.57 46.81 -17.16
CA SER A 321 5.95 48.07 -17.79
C SER A 321 7.26 48.61 -17.21
N LYS A 322 7.37 48.71 -15.88
CA LYS A 322 8.59 49.17 -15.21
C LYS A 322 9.79 48.23 -15.46
N LEU A 323 9.58 46.92 -15.46
CA LEU A 323 10.62 45.94 -15.79
C LEU A 323 11.09 46.09 -17.23
N SER A 324 10.15 46.28 -18.17
CA SER A 324 10.48 46.50 -19.58
C SER A 324 11.24 47.81 -19.79
N ALA A 325 10.85 48.88 -19.09
CA ALA A 325 11.58 50.14 -19.09
C ALA A 325 13.00 49.97 -18.55
N ALA A 326 13.16 49.32 -17.40
CA ALA A 326 14.48 49.05 -16.81
C ALA A 326 15.37 48.16 -17.70
N LEU A 327 14.78 47.18 -18.42
CA LEU A 327 15.51 46.38 -19.41
C LEU A 327 15.97 47.24 -20.59
N VAL A 328 15.12 48.12 -21.11
CA VAL A 328 15.51 49.07 -22.17
C VAL A 328 16.57 50.04 -21.68
N GLU A 329 16.48 50.53 -20.45
CA GLU A 329 17.50 51.40 -19.84
C GLU A 329 18.85 50.68 -19.67
N THR A 330 18.82 49.37 -19.38
CA THR A 330 20.02 48.55 -19.22
C THR A 330 20.63 48.16 -20.58
N LEU A 331 19.79 47.88 -21.59
CA LEU A 331 20.21 47.43 -22.92
C LEU A 331 20.51 48.59 -23.88
N GLY A 332 19.85 49.73 -23.71
CA GLY A 332 19.90 50.88 -24.59
C GLY A 332 21.00 51.88 -24.27
N ASN A 333 21.08 52.92 -25.10
CA ASN A 333 21.99 54.05 -24.92
C ASN A 333 21.20 55.25 -24.39
N LYS A 334 21.71 55.86 -23.31
CA LYS A 334 21.12 57.06 -22.75
C LYS A 334 21.45 58.28 -23.61
N LEU A 335 20.42 59.01 -24.00
CA LEU A 335 20.52 60.22 -24.81
C LEU A 335 20.73 61.47 -23.91
N PRO A 336 21.32 62.56 -24.44
CA PRO A 336 21.57 63.78 -23.67
C PRO A 336 20.31 64.45 -23.12
N ASN A 337 19.16 64.20 -23.75
CA ASN A 337 17.86 64.73 -23.33
C ASN A 337 17.28 63.97 -22.12
N GLY A 338 17.89 62.86 -21.70
CA GLY A 338 17.45 62.02 -20.57
C GLY A 338 16.65 60.79 -20.96
N GLU A 339 16.36 60.60 -22.26
CA GLU A 339 15.64 59.43 -22.79
C GLU A 339 16.62 58.27 -23.04
N THR A 340 16.12 57.03 -23.08
CA THR A 340 16.95 55.86 -23.41
C THR A 340 16.44 55.17 -24.66
N PHE A 341 17.34 54.96 -25.62
CA PHE A 341 17.01 54.36 -26.91
C PHE A 341 17.71 53.00 -27.06
N TYR A 342 16.93 51.95 -27.30
CA TYR A 342 17.42 50.61 -27.59
C TYR A 342 17.09 50.20 -29.02
N LYS A 343 18.10 49.75 -29.76
CA LYS A 343 17.98 49.25 -31.14
C LYS A 343 18.63 47.88 -31.24
N ALA A 344 18.01 46.98 -31.99
CA ALA A 344 18.50 45.63 -32.16
C ALA A 344 19.95 45.60 -32.71
N PRO A 345 20.84 44.73 -32.19
CA PRO A 345 22.24 44.66 -32.61
C PRO A 345 22.47 44.22 -34.07
N ARG A 346 21.49 43.56 -34.71
CA ARG A 346 21.66 42.88 -36.01
C ARG A 346 20.65 43.34 -37.07
N SER A 347 20.48 44.64 -37.34
CA SER A 347 19.69 45.18 -38.47
C SER A 347 18.38 44.42 -38.81
N SER A 348 17.69 43.89 -37.80
CA SER A 348 16.52 43.01 -37.89
C SER A 348 15.49 43.49 -36.90
N ALA A 349 14.22 43.23 -37.19
CA ALA A 349 13.13 43.61 -36.29
C ALA A 349 13.30 42.91 -34.92
N LEU A 350 13.07 43.65 -33.83
CA LEU A 350 12.94 43.10 -32.48
C LEU A 350 11.78 42.11 -32.41
N PHE A 351 10.67 42.42 -33.08
CA PHE A 351 9.53 41.53 -33.28
C PHE A 351 8.61 42.09 -34.39
N HIS A 352 7.73 41.23 -34.92
CA HIS A 352 6.69 41.60 -35.87
C HIS A 352 5.35 41.78 -35.15
N THR A 353 4.69 42.91 -35.40
CA THR A 353 3.32 43.12 -34.89
C THR A 353 2.33 42.19 -35.59
N GLY A 354 1.17 41.93 -34.98
CA GLY A 354 0.07 41.18 -35.62
C GLY A 354 -0.45 41.81 -36.92
N LYS A 355 -0.11 43.09 -37.18
CA LYS A 355 -0.43 43.81 -38.41
C LYS A 355 0.72 43.79 -39.45
N GLY A 356 1.80 43.05 -39.19
CA GLY A 356 2.94 42.92 -40.11
C GLY A 356 3.89 44.13 -40.14
N VAL A 357 3.85 45.00 -39.13
CA VAL A 357 4.82 46.10 -38.95
C VAL A 357 6.01 45.60 -38.15
N ASP A 358 7.21 45.87 -38.65
CA ASP A 358 8.48 45.52 -38.02
C ASP A 358 8.89 46.57 -37.00
N ILE A 359 8.99 46.18 -35.73
CA ILE A 359 9.51 47.05 -34.67
C ILE A 359 11.01 46.87 -34.59
N ASP A 360 11.78 47.94 -34.84
CA ASP A 360 13.25 47.89 -34.88
C ASP A 360 13.93 48.49 -33.64
N SER A 361 13.18 49.30 -32.88
CA SER A 361 13.70 50.03 -31.73
C SER A 361 12.62 50.34 -30.69
N ILE A 362 13.06 50.55 -29.45
CA ILE A 362 12.22 50.91 -28.31
C ILE A 362 12.85 52.11 -27.60
N LEU A 363 12.02 53.10 -27.29
CA LEU A 363 12.39 54.31 -26.57
C LEU A 363 11.72 54.32 -25.19
N VAL A 364 12.48 54.68 -24.17
CA VAL A 364 11.96 55.05 -22.84
C VAL A 364 12.11 56.56 -22.68
N ASP A 365 11.00 57.24 -22.42
CA ASP A 365 11.00 58.70 -22.21
C ASP A 365 11.49 59.11 -20.81
N LYS A 366 11.46 60.41 -20.49
CA LYS A 366 11.91 60.93 -19.18
C LYS A 366 10.98 60.55 -18.04
N GLN A 367 9.77 60.12 -18.35
CA GLN A 367 8.72 59.71 -17.41
C GLN A 367 8.75 58.19 -17.18
N GLY A 368 9.55 57.45 -17.96
CA GLY A 368 9.66 55.99 -17.89
C GLY A 368 8.65 55.25 -18.78
N GLU A 369 7.98 55.94 -19.69
CA GLU A 369 6.99 55.36 -20.62
C GLU A 369 7.69 54.77 -21.85
N LEU A 370 7.15 53.64 -22.32
CA LEU A 370 7.72 52.84 -23.41
C LEU A 370 7.05 53.15 -24.75
N PHE A 371 7.85 53.42 -25.77
CA PHE A 371 7.41 53.67 -27.14
C PHE A 371 8.10 52.71 -28.10
N ALA A 372 7.30 51.91 -28.83
CA ALA A 372 7.81 51.06 -29.90
C ALA A 372 7.93 51.86 -31.20
N LEU A 373 9.05 51.67 -31.89
CA LEU A 373 9.40 52.42 -33.08
C LEU A 373 9.66 51.48 -34.26
N SER A 374 9.22 51.90 -35.44
CA SER A 374 9.57 51.31 -36.73
C SER A 374 10.15 52.41 -37.61
N SER A 375 11.42 52.29 -38.02
CA SER A 375 12.10 53.33 -38.79
C SER A 375 11.94 54.73 -38.15
N ASN A 376 12.10 54.80 -36.82
CA ASN A 376 11.93 56.01 -35.99
C ASN A 376 10.50 56.60 -35.91
N HIS A 377 9.47 55.87 -36.35
CA HIS A 377 8.07 56.29 -36.20
C HIS A 377 7.37 55.49 -35.10
N HIS A 378 6.59 56.16 -34.26
CA HIS A 378 5.82 55.53 -33.19
C HIS A 378 4.76 54.56 -33.74
N VAL A 379 4.72 53.36 -33.18
CA VAL A 379 3.73 52.33 -33.49
C VAL A 379 2.95 51.98 -32.22
N GLU A 380 1.64 52.19 -32.25
CA GLU A 380 0.75 51.74 -31.17
C GLU A 380 0.68 50.20 -31.15
N LEU A 381 1.00 49.61 -30.01
CA LEU A 381 1.00 48.17 -29.82
C LEU A 381 -0.35 47.66 -29.30
N SER A 382 -0.83 46.55 -29.87
CA SER A 382 -1.93 45.79 -29.27
C SER A 382 -1.49 45.08 -27.98
N LYS A 383 -2.45 44.53 -27.21
CA LYS A 383 -2.14 43.74 -26.00
C LYS A 383 -1.23 42.53 -26.29
N ASP A 384 -1.40 41.90 -27.45
CA ASP A 384 -0.57 40.78 -27.91
C ASP A 384 0.83 41.25 -28.33
N ASP A 385 0.91 42.37 -29.06
CA ASP A 385 2.18 42.94 -29.49
C ASP A 385 3.03 43.42 -28.30
N LEU A 386 2.39 43.89 -27.22
CA LEU A 386 3.07 44.24 -25.97
C LEU A 386 3.75 43.02 -25.32
N GLN A 387 3.14 41.83 -25.41
CA GLN A 387 3.75 40.60 -24.91
C GLN A 387 4.93 40.17 -25.79
N LYS A 388 4.81 40.29 -27.12
CA LYS A 388 5.92 40.05 -28.05
C LYS A 388 7.11 40.99 -27.76
N MET A 389 6.84 42.26 -27.48
CA MET A 389 7.86 43.23 -27.07
C MET A 389 8.58 42.79 -25.79
N LYS A 390 7.82 42.43 -24.74
CA LYS A 390 8.38 41.95 -23.47
C LYS A 390 9.29 40.73 -23.69
N ASN A 391 8.80 39.73 -24.41
CA ASN A 391 9.56 38.52 -24.70
C ASN A 391 10.84 38.83 -25.48
N SER A 392 10.78 39.72 -26.47
CA SER A 392 11.95 40.16 -27.23
C SER A 392 13.00 40.85 -26.35
N LEU A 393 12.57 41.73 -25.43
CA LEU A 393 13.47 42.38 -24.46
C LEU A 393 14.14 41.38 -23.53
N VAL A 394 13.39 40.38 -23.04
CA VAL A 394 13.94 39.32 -22.18
C VAL A 394 14.95 38.45 -22.93
N ILE A 395 14.63 38.02 -24.15
CA ILE A 395 15.53 37.23 -24.99
C ILE A 395 16.83 37.98 -25.25
N ASN A 396 16.74 39.25 -25.66
CA ASN A 396 17.92 40.08 -25.90
C ASN A 396 18.70 40.34 -24.61
N GLY A 397 18.01 40.52 -23.48
CA GLY A 397 18.63 40.60 -22.15
C GLY A 397 19.45 39.36 -21.82
N ILE A 398 18.91 38.16 -22.05
CA ILE A 398 19.61 36.89 -21.83
C ILE A 398 20.82 36.74 -22.76
N ILE A 399 20.70 37.15 -24.02
CA ILE A 399 21.81 37.12 -24.98
C ILE A 399 22.94 38.04 -24.50
N GLU A 400 22.63 39.30 -24.17
CA GLU A 400 23.62 40.27 -23.68
C GLU A 400 24.24 39.81 -22.35
N GLN A 401 23.45 39.28 -21.43
CA GLN A 401 23.92 38.73 -20.16
C GLN A 401 24.95 37.62 -20.39
N LYS A 402 24.70 36.68 -21.31
CA LYS A 402 25.64 35.60 -21.65
C LYS A 402 26.93 36.11 -22.28
N GLU A 403 26.85 37.12 -23.16
CA GLU A 403 28.05 37.71 -23.77
C GLU A 403 28.88 38.48 -22.73
N LEU A 404 28.23 39.27 -21.87
CA LEU A 404 28.90 39.95 -20.75
C LEU A 404 29.54 38.95 -19.79
N GLU A 405 28.87 37.83 -19.49
CA GLU A 405 29.44 36.78 -18.65
C GLU A 405 30.73 36.22 -19.26
N LYS A 406 30.73 35.87 -20.56
CA LYS A 406 31.94 35.37 -21.25
C LYS A 406 33.12 36.33 -21.14
N GLU A 407 32.86 37.64 -21.24
CA GLU A 407 33.88 38.67 -21.16
C GLU A 407 34.39 38.90 -19.73
N LEU A 408 33.51 38.78 -18.72
CA LEU A 408 33.81 39.14 -17.33
C LEU A 408 34.24 37.94 -16.47
N ILE A 409 33.86 36.72 -16.84
CA ILE A 409 33.96 35.55 -15.95
C ILE A 409 35.40 35.28 -15.52
N VAL A 410 36.37 35.39 -16.42
CA VAL A 410 37.77 35.12 -16.11
C VAL A 410 38.29 36.12 -15.06
N PRO A 411 38.25 37.45 -15.27
CA PRO A 411 38.63 38.43 -14.24
C PRO A 411 37.91 38.29 -12.90
N LEU A 412 36.65 37.85 -12.90
CA LEU A 412 35.86 37.67 -11.68
C LEU A 412 36.32 36.49 -10.83
N MET A 413 36.99 35.48 -11.40
CA MET A 413 37.51 34.31 -10.66
C MET A 413 38.65 34.62 -9.69
N LYS A 414 39.17 35.86 -9.69
CA LYS A 414 40.31 36.29 -8.86
C LYS A 414 40.20 35.82 -7.41
N ASP A 415 39.09 36.13 -6.74
CA ASP A 415 38.97 35.88 -5.29
C ASP A 415 38.88 34.39 -4.96
N TYR A 416 38.31 33.58 -5.85
CA TYR A 416 38.35 32.12 -5.76
C TYR A 416 39.78 31.60 -5.94
N VAL A 417 40.46 32.03 -7.01
CA VAL A 417 41.82 31.57 -7.33
C VAL A 417 42.81 31.92 -6.22
N ASP A 418 42.75 33.15 -5.70
CA ASP A 418 43.60 33.63 -4.61
C ASP A 418 43.36 32.87 -3.29
N SER A 419 42.25 32.13 -3.17
CA SER A 419 41.89 31.37 -1.97
C SER A 419 42.28 29.90 -2.00
N MET A 420 42.80 29.40 -3.13
CA MET A 420 43.24 28.00 -3.26
C MET A 420 44.41 27.69 -2.31
N THR A 421 44.27 26.63 -1.51
CA THR A 421 45.29 26.22 -0.53
C THR A 421 46.33 25.25 -1.10
N MET A 422 46.02 24.59 -2.22
CA MET A 422 46.90 23.64 -2.90
C MET A 422 47.01 24.04 -4.37
N GLY A 423 48.21 24.47 -4.81
CA GLY A 423 48.39 25.08 -6.14
C GLY A 423 47.99 24.20 -7.33
N GLU A 424 47.97 22.88 -7.18
CA GLU A 424 47.59 21.94 -8.25
C GLU A 424 46.12 21.44 -8.13
N ASP A 425 45.49 21.60 -6.97
CA ASP A 425 44.11 21.15 -6.75
C ASP A 425 43.12 22.31 -6.94
N ILE A 426 42.41 22.27 -8.07
CA ILE A 426 41.43 23.29 -8.46
C ILE A 426 40.21 23.37 -7.52
N HIS A 427 39.94 22.33 -6.73
CA HIS A 427 38.83 22.27 -5.75
C HIS A 427 39.23 22.77 -4.37
N SER A 428 40.51 23.12 -4.15
CA SER A 428 41.02 23.62 -2.87
C SER A 428 40.67 25.09 -2.56
N GLY A 429 39.96 25.77 -3.47
CA GLY A 429 39.52 27.15 -3.31
C GLY A 429 38.28 27.28 -2.43
N ASN A 430 38.07 28.46 -1.85
CA ASN A 430 36.85 28.76 -1.11
C ASN A 430 35.68 28.98 -2.08
N ILE A 431 34.74 28.03 -2.08
CA ILE A 431 33.51 28.01 -2.91
C ILE A 431 32.66 29.28 -2.74
N ASP A 432 32.64 29.89 -1.55
CA ASP A 432 31.87 31.11 -1.29
C ASP A 432 32.41 32.31 -2.08
N LYS A 433 33.66 32.24 -2.56
CA LYS A 433 34.29 33.27 -3.38
C LYS A 433 34.10 33.07 -4.88
N LEU A 434 33.34 32.05 -5.31
CA LEU A 434 32.95 31.93 -6.70
C LEU A 434 32.08 33.13 -7.12
N PRO A 435 32.25 33.66 -8.35
CA PRO A 435 31.48 34.80 -8.82
C PRO A 435 29.97 34.55 -8.81
N GLU A 436 29.23 35.38 -8.07
CA GLU A 436 27.77 35.28 -8.01
C GLU A 436 27.09 35.55 -9.36
N ASN A 437 25.92 34.96 -9.55
CA ASN A 437 25.11 35.06 -10.78
C ASN A 437 25.81 34.57 -12.08
N THR A 438 26.74 33.63 -11.95
CA THR A 438 27.45 33.03 -13.10
C THR A 438 27.10 31.54 -13.26
N ARG A 439 27.40 31.00 -14.44
CA ARG A 439 27.26 29.58 -14.77
C ARG A 439 28.08 28.70 -13.83
N ILE A 440 29.29 29.11 -13.45
CA ILE A 440 30.13 28.31 -12.54
C ILE A 440 29.51 28.19 -11.14
N LYS A 441 28.96 29.29 -10.60
CA LYS A 441 28.23 29.26 -9.32
C LYS A 441 26.97 28.40 -9.42
N SER A 442 26.26 28.47 -10.55
CA SER A 442 25.07 27.65 -10.80
C SER A 442 25.39 26.15 -10.87
N LEU A 443 26.49 25.77 -11.54
CA LEU A 443 26.96 24.38 -11.62
C LEU A 443 27.39 23.86 -10.24
N CYS A 444 28.05 24.70 -9.43
CA CYS A 444 28.41 24.36 -8.06
C CYS A 444 27.18 24.08 -7.18
N ILE A 445 26.16 24.94 -7.25
CA ILE A 445 24.90 24.72 -6.52
C ILE A 445 24.22 23.43 -6.99
N GLN A 446 24.22 23.17 -8.31
CA GLN A 446 23.62 21.96 -8.88
C GLN A 446 24.34 20.69 -8.43
N GLU A 447 25.68 20.68 -8.44
CA GLU A 447 26.47 19.57 -7.89
C GLU A 447 26.10 19.31 -6.44
N TRP A 448 26.09 20.35 -5.60
CA TRP A 448 25.75 20.24 -4.19
C TRP A 448 24.33 19.69 -3.98
N GLN A 449 23.34 20.18 -4.74
CA GLN A 449 21.96 19.68 -4.66
C GLN A 449 21.85 18.21 -5.06
N SER A 450 22.50 17.79 -6.15
CA SER A 450 22.52 16.40 -6.59
C SER A 450 23.26 15.49 -5.60
N GLU A 451 24.33 15.99 -4.97
CA GLU A 451 25.02 15.29 -3.88
C GLU A 451 24.10 15.09 -2.67
N GLN A 452 23.37 16.13 -2.24
CA GLN A 452 22.40 16.01 -1.15
C GLN A 452 21.29 15.01 -1.49
N ALA A 453 20.80 15.00 -2.73
CA ALA A 453 19.82 14.03 -3.20
C ALA A 453 20.37 12.60 -3.15
N TYR A 454 21.57 12.37 -3.67
CA TYR A 454 22.24 11.06 -3.57
C TYR A 454 22.42 10.61 -2.11
N ASN A 455 22.91 11.48 -1.24
CA ASN A 455 23.16 11.18 0.18
C ASN A 455 21.88 10.82 0.95
N GLN A 456 20.72 11.31 0.53
CA GLN A 456 19.42 10.91 1.11
C GLN A 456 19.04 9.45 0.78
N TYR A 457 19.46 8.95 -0.38
CA TYR A 457 19.10 7.61 -0.87
C TYR A 457 20.20 6.57 -0.74
N ALA A 458 21.47 6.98 -0.56
CA ALA A 458 22.63 6.10 -0.49
C ALA A 458 22.56 5.01 0.61
N ASN A 459 21.74 5.20 1.65
CA ASN A 459 21.56 4.25 2.75
C ASN A 459 20.17 3.57 2.78
N HIS A 460 19.34 3.75 1.73
CA HIS A 460 17.98 3.23 1.72
C HIS A 460 17.93 1.75 1.25
N PRO A 461 17.50 0.77 2.08
CA PRO A 461 17.67 -0.66 1.79
C PRO A 461 16.76 -1.27 0.72
N ALA A 462 15.97 -0.46 0.01
CA ALA A 462 14.80 -0.93 -0.73
C ALA A 462 14.78 -0.60 -2.23
N ASP A 463 15.77 0.11 -2.78
CA ASP A 463 15.74 0.44 -4.20
C ASP A 463 17.15 0.81 -4.74
N GLU A 464 17.89 -0.21 -5.15
CA GLU A 464 19.26 -0.09 -5.70
C GLU A 464 19.26 0.71 -7.01
N ASP A 465 18.18 0.64 -7.79
CA ASP A 465 18.03 1.35 -9.07
C ASP A 465 17.96 2.88 -8.90
N PHE A 466 17.26 3.38 -7.87
CA PHE A 466 17.19 4.82 -7.60
C PHE A 466 18.52 5.37 -7.06
N ALA A 467 19.20 4.62 -6.19
CA ALA A 467 20.52 5.02 -5.70
C ALA A 467 21.53 5.14 -6.85
N ASN A 468 21.47 4.23 -7.82
CA ASN A 468 22.30 4.26 -9.02
C ASN A 468 21.95 5.44 -9.95
N GLN A 469 20.67 5.78 -10.10
CA GLN A 469 20.24 6.94 -10.88
C GLN A 469 20.77 8.25 -10.27
N TYR A 470 20.55 8.51 -8.98
CA TYR A 470 21.03 9.74 -8.34
C TYR A 470 22.55 9.83 -8.31
N LYS A 471 23.25 8.68 -8.22
CA LYS A 471 24.70 8.62 -8.36
C LYS A 471 25.16 9.04 -9.75
N ALA A 472 24.48 8.60 -10.81
CA ALA A 472 24.78 9.00 -12.18
C ALA A 472 24.53 10.51 -12.40
N GLU A 473 23.43 11.04 -11.86
CA GLU A 473 23.11 12.47 -11.92
C GLU A 473 24.12 13.34 -11.17
N TRP A 474 24.55 12.91 -9.98
CA TRP A 474 25.62 13.58 -9.23
C TRP A 474 26.95 13.54 -9.98
N ASN A 475 27.36 12.39 -10.51
CA ASN A 475 28.60 12.27 -11.28
C ASN A 475 28.60 13.19 -12.52
N ALA A 476 27.48 13.27 -13.23
CA ALA A 476 27.33 14.18 -14.37
C ALA A 476 27.43 15.65 -13.95
N ALA A 477 26.78 16.05 -12.85
CA ALA A 477 26.84 17.41 -12.32
C ALA A 477 28.26 17.78 -11.84
N SER A 478 28.91 16.87 -11.11
CA SER A 478 30.28 17.06 -10.61
C SER A 478 31.29 17.17 -11.76
N LEU A 479 31.15 16.34 -12.81
CA LEU A 479 31.99 16.44 -14.00
C LEU A 479 31.81 17.79 -14.72
N ALA A 480 30.57 18.23 -14.92
CA ALA A 480 30.28 19.51 -15.58
C ALA A 480 30.85 20.70 -14.79
N TYR A 481 30.70 20.70 -13.47
CA TYR A 481 31.29 21.71 -12.59
C TYR A 481 32.82 21.70 -12.66
N SER A 482 33.44 20.52 -12.52
CA SER A 482 34.90 20.36 -12.50
C SER A 482 35.56 20.79 -13.81
N LEU A 483 34.97 20.45 -14.96
CA LEU A 483 35.47 20.84 -16.28
C LEU A 483 35.42 22.36 -16.47
N GLU A 484 34.31 22.99 -16.12
CA GLU A 484 34.16 24.44 -16.25
C GLU A 484 35.07 25.18 -15.26
N LEU A 485 35.18 24.69 -14.03
CA LEU A 485 36.07 25.25 -13.01
C LEU A 485 37.53 25.21 -13.49
N LYS A 486 37.97 24.06 -14.01
CA LYS A 486 39.31 23.89 -14.56
C LYS A 486 39.57 24.86 -15.70
N ARG A 487 38.64 24.93 -16.67
CA ARG A 487 38.73 25.85 -17.82
C ARG A 487 38.91 27.30 -17.37
N LEU A 488 38.16 27.73 -16.35
CA LEU A 488 38.20 29.09 -15.83
C LEU A 488 39.46 29.39 -15.01
N VAL A 489 39.88 28.46 -14.15
CA VAL A 489 41.13 28.58 -13.37
C VAL A 489 42.34 28.66 -14.29
N ASP A 490 42.41 27.79 -15.30
CA ASP A 490 43.49 27.79 -16.29
C ASP A 490 43.48 29.08 -17.12
N ALA A 491 42.31 29.53 -17.59
CA ALA A 491 42.17 30.79 -18.30
C ALA A 491 42.63 31.99 -17.46
N TYR A 492 42.30 32.02 -16.16
CA TYR A 492 42.74 33.07 -15.25
C TYR A 492 44.26 33.05 -15.02
N ARG A 493 44.85 31.86 -14.86
CA ARG A 493 46.31 31.70 -14.71
C ARG A 493 47.08 32.19 -15.94
N ILE A 494 46.52 31.99 -17.14
CA ILE A 494 47.12 32.44 -18.40
C ILE A 494 46.95 33.96 -18.59
N ASN A 495 45.74 34.47 -18.38
CA ASN A 495 45.42 35.89 -18.54
C ASN A 495 44.32 36.34 -17.55
N PRO A 496 44.70 36.89 -16.39
CA PRO A 496 43.74 37.28 -15.36
C PRO A 496 42.87 38.49 -15.75
N GLY A 497 43.29 39.28 -16.75
CA GLY A 497 42.54 40.45 -17.22
C GLY A 497 42.28 41.52 -16.15
N LYS A 498 41.34 42.45 -16.44
CA LYS A 498 40.82 43.45 -15.50
C LYS A 498 39.30 43.50 -15.61
N VAL A 499 38.62 43.67 -14.48
CA VAL A 499 37.16 43.81 -14.45
C VAL A 499 36.78 45.19 -15.00
N ASP A 500 35.98 45.21 -16.05
CA ASP A 500 35.28 46.43 -16.51
C ASP A 500 34.06 46.65 -15.61
N PHE A 501 34.15 47.65 -14.72
CA PHE A 501 33.09 47.95 -13.76
C PHE A 501 31.78 48.40 -14.41
N GLY A 502 31.82 49.00 -15.61
CA GLY A 502 30.61 49.39 -16.35
C GLY A 502 29.88 48.16 -16.88
N LYS A 503 30.62 47.24 -17.51
CA LYS A 503 30.09 45.96 -17.97
C LYS A 503 29.60 45.09 -16.82
N LYS A 504 30.32 45.08 -15.70
CA LYS A 504 29.91 44.36 -14.48
C LYS A 504 28.61 44.91 -13.91
N ALA A 505 28.48 46.24 -13.75
CA ALA A 505 27.24 46.85 -13.27
C ALA A 505 26.05 46.54 -14.18
N ARG A 506 26.28 46.50 -15.50
CA ARG A 506 25.28 46.09 -16.49
C ARG A 506 24.90 44.62 -16.34
N PHE A 507 25.88 43.73 -16.18
CA PHE A 507 25.67 42.30 -15.93
C PHE A 507 24.86 42.05 -14.65
N ASP A 508 25.22 42.71 -13.54
CA ASP A 508 24.52 42.61 -12.25
C ASP A 508 23.07 43.12 -12.36
N CYS A 509 22.86 44.23 -13.09
CA CYS A 509 21.52 44.77 -13.34
C CYS A 509 20.67 43.81 -14.20
N LEU A 510 21.23 43.25 -15.28
CA LEU A 510 20.53 42.26 -16.11
C LEU A 510 20.19 41.01 -15.30
N ASN A 511 21.10 40.52 -14.45
CA ASN A 511 20.82 39.43 -13.54
C ASN A 511 19.61 39.75 -12.66
N MET A 512 19.64 40.87 -11.93
CA MET A 512 18.54 41.28 -11.07
C MET A 512 17.19 41.37 -11.81
N LEU A 513 17.17 41.94 -13.02
CA LEU A 513 15.94 42.11 -13.80
C LEU A 513 15.44 40.78 -14.38
N LEU A 514 16.32 39.95 -14.96
CA LEU A 514 15.93 38.72 -15.65
C LEU A 514 15.52 37.59 -14.68
N HIS A 515 16.04 37.58 -13.44
CA HIS A 515 15.59 36.63 -12.42
C HIS A 515 14.12 36.86 -12.01
N SER A 516 13.61 38.09 -12.17
CA SER A 516 12.25 38.47 -11.79
C SER A 516 11.19 38.27 -12.90
N VAL A 517 11.62 37.84 -14.09
CA VAL A 517 10.75 37.66 -15.26
C VAL A 517 10.62 36.16 -15.58
N PRO A 518 9.41 35.63 -15.79
CA PRO A 518 9.25 34.24 -16.23
C PRO A 518 10.00 34.01 -17.55
N LYS A 519 10.85 32.98 -17.61
CA LYS A 519 11.56 32.59 -18.83
C LYS A 519 10.53 32.23 -19.92
N PRO A 520 10.64 32.77 -21.16
CA PRO A 520 9.75 32.38 -22.24
C PRO A 520 9.89 30.87 -22.52
N LEU A 521 8.75 30.20 -22.76
CA LEU A 521 8.71 28.79 -23.17
C LEU A 521 9.64 28.56 -24.36
N SER A 522 10.39 27.46 -24.33
CA SER A 522 11.43 27.10 -25.30
C SER A 522 10.96 27.21 -26.75
N MET A 523 11.81 27.83 -27.59
CA MET A 523 11.77 27.69 -29.05
C MET A 523 12.12 26.23 -29.43
N GLU A 524 11.18 25.30 -29.30
CA GLU A 524 11.27 23.96 -29.93
C GLU A 524 10.19 23.73 -30.99
N GLN A 525 9.37 24.73 -31.29
CA GLN A 525 8.39 24.65 -32.38
C GLN A 525 8.47 25.91 -33.25
N ASN A 526 9.42 25.95 -34.18
CA ASN A 526 9.36 26.76 -35.42
C ASN A 526 10.58 26.53 -36.34
N ASN A 527 11.04 25.29 -36.52
CA ASN A 527 11.90 24.92 -37.65
C ASN A 527 11.07 24.37 -38.81
N SER A 528 10.30 25.25 -39.43
CA SER A 528 9.90 25.11 -40.83
C SER A 528 9.90 26.50 -41.44
N LEU A 529 11.07 26.92 -41.94
CA LEU A 529 11.22 27.80 -43.09
C LEU A 529 12.67 27.67 -43.58
N ASN A 530 12.83 26.86 -44.61
CA ASN A 530 14.02 26.82 -45.44
C ASN A 530 14.23 28.21 -46.08
N VAL A 531 15.47 28.71 -46.12
CA VAL A 531 16.17 29.23 -47.31
C VAL A 531 17.47 29.92 -46.87
N GLY A 532 18.59 29.49 -47.45
CA GLY A 532 19.71 30.39 -47.78
C GLY A 532 21.07 30.08 -47.15
N ASN A 533 21.85 29.23 -47.82
CA ASN A 533 23.29 29.03 -47.59
C ASN A 533 24.08 30.35 -47.50
N ASN A 534 24.94 30.49 -46.48
CA ASN A 534 26.41 30.55 -46.63
C ASN A 534 27.11 30.95 -45.32
N VAL A 535 28.03 30.07 -44.86
CA VAL A 535 29.36 30.38 -44.27
C VAL A 535 29.34 31.08 -42.88
N SER A 536 29.90 30.58 -41.78
CA SER A 536 31.00 29.63 -41.53
C SER A 536 30.69 28.74 -40.33
N LYS A 537 30.95 27.44 -40.50
CA LYS A 537 31.22 26.49 -39.41
C LYS A 537 32.52 26.87 -38.70
N GLY A 538 32.46 27.00 -37.39
CA GLY A 538 33.63 27.07 -36.51
C GLY A 538 33.17 27.27 -35.08
N GLU A 539 33.56 26.36 -34.19
CA GLU A 539 33.51 26.46 -32.71
C GLU A 539 32.31 25.89 -31.94
N ALA A 540 31.20 25.50 -32.58
CA ALA A 540 30.16 24.67 -31.91
C ALA A 540 30.35 23.15 -32.12
N ASP A 541 31.00 22.74 -33.22
CA ASP A 541 31.20 21.33 -33.59
C ASP A 541 32.39 20.64 -32.88
N ILE A 542 33.15 21.34 -32.03
CA ILE A 542 34.35 20.78 -31.38
C ILE A 542 34.01 20.23 -29.98
N VAL A 543 33.14 20.92 -29.23
CA VAL A 543 32.79 20.52 -27.86
C VAL A 543 31.79 19.36 -27.83
N ASP A 544 30.79 19.37 -28.73
CA ASP A 544 29.83 18.25 -28.80
C ASP A 544 30.46 16.96 -29.36
N LYS A 545 31.48 17.08 -30.22
CA LYS A 545 32.24 15.90 -30.71
C LYS A 545 33.19 15.32 -29.69
N ASP A 546 33.81 16.14 -28.85
CA ASP A 546 34.69 15.66 -27.79
C ASP A 546 33.86 15.02 -26.65
N ILE A 547 32.64 15.49 -26.41
CA ILE A 547 31.68 14.86 -25.50
C ILE A 547 31.18 13.53 -26.08
N GLU A 548 30.73 13.47 -27.35
CA GLU A 548 30.33 12.21 -27.99
C GLU A 548 31.48 11.19 -28.11
N LYS A 549 32.71 11.67 -28.32
CA LYS A 549 33.90 10.81 -28.38
C LYS A 549 34.29 10.29 -26.99
N SER A 550 34.17 11.12 -25.95
CA SER A 550 34.40 10.69 -24.56
C SER A 550 33.33 9.72 -24.06
N MET A 551 32.05 9.91 -24.46
CA MET A 551 30.96 8.98 -24.12
C MET A 551 31.14 7.62 -24.81
N LYS A 552 31.65 7.59 -26.04
CA LYS A 552 32.01 6.35 -26.75
C LYS A 552 33.27 5.67 -26.20
N GLU A 553 34.25 6.43 -25.71
CA GLU A 553 35.43 5.87 -25.02
C GLU A 553 35.04 5.29 -23.65
N VAL A 554 34.05 5.84 -22.95
CA VAL A 554 33.50 5.31 -21.69
C VAL A 554 32.63 4.07 -21.91
N GLU A 555 31.82 4.01 -22.99
CA GLU A 555 31.09 2.79 -23.36
C GLU A 555 32.03 1.64 -23.76
N MET A 556 33.16 1.92 -24.42
CA MET A 556 34.18 0.90 -24.71
C MET A 556 34.96 0.46 -23.47
N HIS A 557 35.25 1.36 -22.51
CA HIS A 557 35.93 1.00 -21.26
C HIS A 557 35.02 0.28 -20.26
N ALA A 558 33.71 0.57 -20.22
CA ALA A 558 32.73 -0.17 -19.43
C ALA A 558 32.47 -1.59 -19.99
N SER A 559 32.63 -1.77 -21.30
CA SER A 559 32.57 -3.09 -21.95
C SER A 559 33.84 -3.91 -21.70
N ALA A 560 35.01 -3.26 -21.59
CA ALA A 560 36.29 -3.93 -21.34
C ALA A 560 36.52 -4.33 -19.87
N LEU A 561 35.81 -3.71 -18.91
CA LEU A 561 35.90 -4.06 -17.48
C LEU A 561 34.98 -5.22 -17.06
N ASN A 562 34.04 -5.64 -17.92
CA ASN A 562 33.19 -6.81 -17.69
C ASN A 562 33.79 -8.12 -18.25
N ASP A 563 34.86 -8.05 -19.06
CA ASP A 563 35.49 -9.23 -19.69
C ASP A 563 36.76 -9.73 -18.97
N GLU A 564 37.26 -9.03 -17.94
CA GLU A 564 38.45 -9.46 -17.18
C GLU A 564 38.17 -10.05 -15.77
N GLU A 565 36.93 -9.96 -15.24
CA GLU A 565 36.55 -10.66 -14.00
C GLU A 565 35.96 -12.06 -14.23
N GLU A 566 35.73 -12.49 -15.48
CA GLU A 566 35.19 -13.82 -15.81
C GLU A 566 36.24 -14.91 -16.11
N LYS A 567 37.53 -14.67 -15.86
CA LYS A 567 38.60 -15.63 -16.25
C LYS A 567 39.64 -16.03 -15.21
N ASN A 568 39.41 -15.80 -13.91
CA ASN A 568 40.36 -16.24 -12.89
C ASN A 568 39.72 -16.84 -11.63
N VAL A 569 38.79 -17.80 -11.76
CA VAL A 569 38.57 -18.83 -10.72
C VAL A 569 38.08 -20.13 -11.37
N ASN A 570 38.99 -20.89 -11.98
CA ASN A 570 38.77 -22.30 -12.25
C ASN A 570 40.12 -23.03 -12.23
N GLU A 571 40.61 -23.27 -11.02
CA GLU A 571 41.40 -24.45 -10.61
C GLU A 571 41.89 -24.23 -9.18
N GLU A 572 41.19 -24.83 -8.21
CA GLU A 572 41.77 -25.72 -7.21
C GLU A 572 40.79 -25.95 -6.03
N SER A 573 40.45 -27.23 -5.85
CA SER A 573 40.11 -27.88 -4.59
C SER A 573 38.88 -27.40 -3.81
N SER A 574 37.84 -28.24 -3.90
CA SER A 574 37.19 -28.85 -2.73
C SER A 574 37.52 -28.25 -1.36
N ILE A 575 36.68 -27.34 -0.85
CA ILE A 575 36.32 -27.25 0.57
C ILE A 575 34.92 -26.63 0.64
N SER A 576 34.04 -27.29 1.39
CA SER A 576 32.71 -26.81 1.74
C SER A 576 32.75 -25.44 2.42
N SER A 577 32.12 -24.43 1.83
CA SER A 577 31.77 -23.21 2.55
C SER A 577 30.46 -23.46 3.30
N THR A 578 30.60 -23.97 4.52
CA THR A 578 29.60 -23.81 5.57
C THR A 578 29.28 -22.34 5.75
N GLU A 579 28.06 -21.93 5.37
CA GLU A 579 27.43 -20.73 5.93
C GLU A 579 27.46 -20.86 7.46
N GLY A 580 27.93 -19.81 8.12
CA GLY A 580 28.04 -19.73 9.57
C GLY A 580 26.68 -19.75 10.26
N TYR A 581 26.11 -20.94 10.44
CA TYR A 581 25.11 -21.19 11.46
C TYR A 581 25.84 -21.67 12.71
N GLY A 582 25.63 -20.97 13.82
CA GLY A 582 26.13 -21.40 15.12
C GLY A 582 25.79 -22.87 15.38
N ARG A 583 26.61 -23.50 16.23
CA ARG A 583 26.60 -24.91 16.68
C ARG A 583 25.26 -25.45 17.25
N TRP A 584 24.16 -24.75 17.03
CA TRP A 584 22.81 -24.93 17.58
C TRP A 584 21.68 -24.95 16.54
N HIS A 585 21.96 -24.90 15.22
CA HIS A 585 20.92 -24.98 14.17
C HIS A 585 21.15 -26.16 13.23
N THR A 586 20.83 -27.37 13.69
CA THR A 586 20.81 -28.57 12.83
C THR A 586 19.56 -28.59 11.94
N PRO A 587 19.59 -29.25 10.77
CA PRO A 587 18.41 -29.49 9.93
C PRO A 587 17.21 -30.05 10.71
N ASP A 588 17.48 -30.84 11.76
CA ASP A 588 16.47 -31.41 12.66
C ASP A 588 15.67 -30.36 13.43
N ILE A 589 16.31 -29.26 13.86
CA ILE A 589 15.65 -28.18 14.59
C ILE A 589 14.69 -27.42 13.68
N LYS A 590 15.10 -27.13 12.44
CA LYS A 590 14.23 -26.48 11.45
C LYS A 590 13.03 -27.39 11.10
N GLN A 591 13.25 -28.70 10.97
CA GLN A 591 12.14 -29.64 10.76
C GLN A 591 11.18 -29.68 11.95
N ARG A 592 11.68 -29.65 13.19
CA ARG A 592 10.84 -29.58 14.39
C ARG A 592 9.99 -28.31 14.42
N GLU A 593 10.54 -27.17 14.03
CA GLU A 593 9.78 -25.92 13.92
C GLU A 593 8.64 -26.03 12.90
N VAL A 594 8.89 -26.64 11.74
CA VAL A 594 7.85 -26.86 10.71
C VAL A 594 6.78 -27.83 11.22
N TYR A 595 7.14 -28.94 11.87
CA TYR A 595 6.16 -29.84 12.47
C TYR A 595 5.34 -29.17 13.59
N LEU A 596 5.92 -28.23 14.33
CA LEU A 596 5.18 -27.41 15.30
C LEU A 596 4.14 -26.52 14.60
N GLN A 597 4.49 -25.95 13.45
CA GLN A 597 3.54 -25.17 12.63
C GLN A 597 2.39 -26.05 12.13
N TYR A 598 2.68 -27.26 11.63
CA TYR A 598 1.65 -28.21 11.21
C TYR A 598 0.75 -28.64 12.38
N GLY A 599 1.34 -28.92 13.55
CA GLY A 599 0.61 -29.26 14.75
C GLY A 599 -0.32 -28.14 15.21
N LYS A 600 0.12 -26.87 15.13
CA LYS A 600 -0.73 -25.71 15.41
C LYS A 600 -1.93 -25.62 14.46
N LEU A 601 -1.72 -25.78 13.15
CA LEU A 601 -2.83 -25.80 12.17
C LEU A 601 -3.85 -26.89 12.47
N LEU A 602 -3.39 -28.12 12.70
CA LEU A 602 -4.26 -29.24 13.05
C LEU A 602 -5.00 -28.98 14.37
N SER A 603 -4.30 -28.45 15.39
CA SER A 603 -4.93 -28.11 16.66
C SER A 603 -6.00 -27.03 16.55
N GLU A 604 -5.79 -26.03 15.70
CA GLU A 604 -6.77 -24.98 15.43
C GLU A 604 -8.00 -25.57 14.72
N LYS A 605 -7.79 -26.42 13.72
CA LYS A 605 -8.88 -27.10 13.02
C LYS A 605 -9.70 -28.02 13.94
N LEU A 606 -9.04 -28.83 14.76
CA LEU A 606 -9.70 -29.63 15.78
C LEU A 606 -10.49 -28.75 16.76
N ALA A 607 -9.96 -27.58 17.14
CA ALA A 607 -10.68 -26.64 17.99
C ALA A 607 -11.95 -26.10 17.33
N LEU A 608 -11.91 -25.81 16.03
CA LEU A 608 -13.10 -25.42 15.26
C LEU A 608 -14.14 -26.55 15.24
N GLN A 609 -13.72 -27.80 15.07
CA GLN A 609 -14.63 -28.95 15.09
C GLN A 609 -15.31 -29.18 16.45
N GLN A 610 -14.72 -28.75 17.57
CA GLN A 610 -15.42 -28.78 18.87
C GLN A 610 -16.60 -27.80 18.92
N THR A 611 -16.47 -26.69 18.19
CA THR A 611 -17.51 -25.67 18.11
C THR A 611 -18.56 -26.06 17.05
N TYR A 612 -18.09 -26.65 15.95
CA TYR A 612 -18.89 -27.08 14.81
C TYR A 612 -18.70 -28.57 14.55
N GLU A 613 -19.44 -29.42 15.26
CA GLU A 613 -19.30 -30.89 15.22
C GLU A 613 -19.38 -31.47 13.80
N LYS A 614 -20.19 -30.86 12.93
CA LYS A 614 -20.40 -31.28 11.54
C LYS A 614 -19.33 -30.78 10.57
N LEU A 615 -18.40 -29.92 11.00
CA LEU A 615 -17.30 -29.43 10.18
C LEU A 615 -16.28 -30.55 9.95
N PRO A 616 -15.88 -30.86 8.70
CA PRO A 616 -14.86 -31.87 8.48
C PRO A 616 -13.44 -31.34 8.74
N LEU A 617 -12.49 -32.26 8.91
CA LEU A 617 -11.07 -31.97 9.12
C LEU A 617 -10.47 -31.18 7.94
N THR A 618 -10.91 -31.50 6.72
CA THR A 618 -10.67 -30.77 5.48
C THR A 618 -11.85 -31.05 4.54
N ASN A 619 -12.12 -30.16 3.59
CA ASN A 619 -13.11 -30.41 2.54
C ASN A 619 -12.50 -31.30 1.44
N ASN A 620 -12.67 -32.61 1.62
CA ASN A 620 -12.11 -33.64 0.76
C ASN A 620 -12.83 -33.79 -0.58
N ARG A 621 -13.92 -33.03 -0.78
CA ARG A 621 -14.63 -32.95 -2.07
C ARG A 621 -14.03 -31.89 -3.01
N ARG A 622 -13.15 -31.01 -2.51
CA ARG A 622 -12.39 -30.07 -3.35
C ARG A 622 -11.23 -30.74 -4.08
N SER A 623 -10.76 -30.12 -5.15
CA SER A 623 -9.52 -30.54 -5.81
C SER A 623 -8.33 -30.53 -4.83
N LEU A 624 -7.42 -31.49 -5.01
CA LEU A 624 -6.23 -31.60 -4.17
C LEU A 624 -5.35 -30.36 -4.37
N PRO A 625 -4.56 -29.96 -3.34
CA PRO A 625 -3.53 -28.98 -3.55
C PRO A 625 -2.58 -29.42 -4.66
N THR A 626 -2.23 -28.50 -5.56
CA THR A 626 -1.37 -28.76 -6.72
C THR A 626 -0.25 -27.74 -6.84
N SER A 627 0.85 -28.15 -7.48
CA SER A 627 1.87 -27.21 -7.94
C SER A 627 1.39 -26.44 -9.19
N LEU A 628 2.14 -25.41 -9.58
CA LEU A 628 1.85 -24.65 -10.81
C LEU A 628 1.80 -25.54 -12.07
N ASP A 629 2.58 -26.63 -12.09
CA ASP A 629 2.61 -27.61 -13.19
C ASP A 629 1.51 -28.69 -13.06
N LYS A 630 0.48 -28.44 -12.24
CA LYS A 630 -0.67 -29.34 -11.98
C LYS A 630 -0.30 -30.70 -11.37
N LYS A 631 0.83 -30.82 -10.67
CA LYS A 631 1.15 -32.03 -9.91
C LYS A 631 0.42 -31.98 -8.56
N GLU A 632 -0.43 -32.96 -8.30
CA GLU A 632 -1.13 -33.09 -7.01
C GLU A 632 -0.13 -33.41 -5.89
N TYR A 633 -0.12 -32.60 -4.83
CA TYR A 633 0.56 -32.95 -3.58
C TYR A 633 -0.10 -34.19 -2.97
N GLN A 634 0.67 -34.96 -2.21
CA GLN A 634 0.22 -36.23 -1.62
C GLN A 634 0.51 -36.29 -0.10
N GLY A 635 -0.17 -37.18 0.60
CA GLY A 635 0.07 -37.47 2.02
C GLY A 635 0.08 -36.23 2.91
N ILE A 636 1.18 -36.05 3.67
CA ILE A 636 1.32 -34.93 4.62
C ILE A 636 1.19 -33.58 3.92
N HIS A 637 1.82 -33.39 2.74
CA HIS A 637 1.77 -32.10 2.04
C HIS A 637 0.36 -31.75 1.60
N ALA A 638 -0.38 -32.70 1.01
CA ALA A 638 -1.77 -32.50 0.63
C ALA A 638 -2.65 -32.10 1.83
N PHE A 639 -2.45 -32.77 2.95
CA PHE A 639 -3.20 -32.53 4.18
C PHE A 639 -2.93 -31.14 4.76
N VAL A 640 -1.65 -30.77 4.94
CA VAL A 640 -1.31 -29.48 5.58
C VAL A 640 -1.59 -28.29 4.67
N LEU A 641 -1.43 -28.43 3.34
CA LEU A 641 -1.79 -27.38 2.39
C LEU A 641 -3.31 -27.21 2.28
N ALA A 642 -4.10 -28.29 2.41
CA ALA A 642 -5.56 -28.15 2.50
C ALA A 642 -5.97 -27.38 3.77
N LEU A 643 -5.34 -27.66 4.91
CA LEU A 643 -5.54 -26.89 6.15
C LEU A 643 -5.14 -25.41 5.99
N ASP A 644 -4.00 -25.14 5.35
CA ASP A 644 -3.53 -23.77 5.09
C ASP A 644 -4.47 -23.01 4.14
N THR A 645 -4.91 -23.66 3.06
CA THR A 645 -5.88 -23.12 2.10
C THR A 645 -7.17 -22.70 2.79
N GLU A 646 -7.73 -23.58 3.63
CA GLU A 646 -8.95 -23.29 4.38
C GLU A 646 -8.75 -22.22 5.44
N LYS A 647 -7.62 -22.22 6.16
CA LYS A 647 -7.33 -21.23 7.20
C LYS A 647 -7.21 -19.82 6.63
N ASN A 648 -6.52 -19.68 5.50
CA ASN A 648 -6.29 -18.38 4.86
C ASN A 648 -7.43 -17.98 3.91
N GLY A 649 -8.42 -18.85 3.71
CA GLY A 649 -9.58 -18.58 2.85
C GLY A 649 -9.24 -18.53 1.36
N PHE A 650 -8.17 -19.18 0.93
CA PHE A 650 -7.81 -19.25 -0.49
C PHE A 650 -8.86 -20.06 -1.27
N PHE A 651 -9.21 -19.57 -2.45
CA PHE A 651 -10.12 -20.28 -3.35
C PHE A 651 -9.36 -21.34 -4.16
N MET A 652 -8.17 -20.99 -4.66
CA MET A 652 -7.30 -21.82 -5.49
C MET A 652 -6.29 -22.57 -4.62
N PRO A 653 -6.37 -23.91 -4.49
CA PRO A 653 -5.35 -24.69 -3.78
C PRO A 653 -4.09 -24.91 -4.65
N VAL A 654 -3.59 -23.86 -5.32
CA VAL A 654 -2.40 -23.93 -6.18
C VAL A 654 -1.24 -23.23 -5.50
N TYR A 655 -0.10 -23.92 -5.38
CA TYR A 655 1.08 -23.44 -4.67
C TYR A 655 2.31 -23.34 -5.59
N LEU A 656 3.11 -22.30 -5.38
CA LEU A 656 4.30 -21.95 -6.16
C LEU A 656 5.53 -21.94 -5.25
N THR A 657 6.60 -22.61 -5.68
CA THR A 657 7.90 -22.55 -5.03
C THR A 657 8.62 -21.23 -5.34
N GLU A 658 9.67 -20.90 -4.58
CA GLU A 658 10.54 -19.75 -4.91
C GLU A 658 11.18 -19.87 -6.31
N GLU A 659 11.46 -21.10 -6.76
CA GLU A 659 11.96 -21.35 -8.12
C GLU A 659 10.89 -21.03 -9.19
N ASP A 660 9.61 -21.33 -8.92
CA ASP A 660 8.51 -20.98 -9.82
C ASP A 660 8.34 -19.47 -9.93
N LEU A 661 8.45 -18.76 -8.81
CA LEU A 661 8.39 -17.29 -8.78
C LEU A 661 9.51 -16.67 -9.61
N LYS A 662 10.76 -17.15 -9.46
CA LYS A 662 11.91 -16.70 -10.25
C LYS A 662 11.73 -17.02 -11.73
N ARG A 663 11.37 -18.28 -12.05
CA ARG A 663 11.20 -18.76 -13.43
C ARG A 663 10.12 -17.98 -14.19
N LYS A 664 9.01 -17.64 -13.53
CA LYS A 664 7.87 -16.90 -14.13
C LYS A 664 7.96 -15.37 -13.91
N LYS A 665 8.99 -14.88 -13.23
CA LYS A 665 9.17 -13.46 -12.87
C LYS A 665 7.94 -12.88 -12.16
N LEU A 666 7.44 -13.61 -11.17
CA LEU A 666 6.26 -13.26 -10.37
C LEU A 666 6.66 -12.49 -9.12
N LEU A 667 5.80 -11.56 -8.73
CA LEU A 667 5.93 -10.79 -7.50
C LEU A 667 4.97 -11.33 -6.44
N VAL A 668 5.44 -11.37 -5.20
CA VAL A 668 4.66 -11.74 -4.02
C VAL A 668 4.11 -10.47 -3.37
N LYS A 669 2.88 -10.52 -2.85
CA LYS A 669 2.27 -9.41 -2.12
C LYS A 669 3.08 -9.08 -0.85
N LYS A 670 3.15 -7.79 -0.48
CA LYS A 670 4.00 -7.27 0.60
C LYS A 670 3.75 -7.94 1.97
N ASP A 671 2.54 -8.38 2.23
CA ASP A 671 2.07 -8.97 3.50
C ASP A 671 1.98 -10.51 3.46
N ALA A 672 2.27 -11.13 2.32
CA ALA A 672 2.20 -12.58 2.19
C ALA A 672 3.32 -13.29 2.95
N LYS A 673 2.98 -14.42 3.54
CA LYS A 673 3.92 -15.32 4.23
C LYS A 673 3.99 -16.63 3.47
N SER A 674 5.21 -17.14 3.28
CA SER A 674 5.42 -18.48 2.74
C SER A 674 4.96 -19.56 3.72
N PHE A 675 4.59 -20.70 3.16
CA PHE A 675 4.30 -21.92 3.89
C PHE A 675 5.45 -22.93 3.69
N PRO A 676 6.11 -23.41 4.75
CA PRO A 676 7.23 -24.34 4.62
C PRO A 676 6.75 -25.79 4.44
N LEU A 677 7.35 -26.51 3.50
CA LEU A 677 7.18 -27.94 3.25
C LEU A 677 8.46 -28.70 3.53
N ILE A 678 8.36 -29.87 4.16
CA ILE A 678 9.51 -30.75 4.43
C ILE A 678 9.68 -31.71 3.25
N GLU A 679 10.80 -31.62 2.54
CA GLU A 679 11.20 -32.51 1.46
C GLU A 679 12.49 -33.27 1.80
N LYS A 680 12.85 -34.27 0.98
CA LYS A 680 14.07 -35.07 1.17
C LYS A 680 15.36 -34.26 1.23
N ARG A 681 15.42 -33.15 0.50
CA ARG A 681 16.62 -32.30 0.37
C ARG A 681 16.63 -31.13 1.36
N GLY A 682 15.59 -30.97 2.17
CA GLY A 682 15.45 -29.86 3.10
C GLY A 682 14.03 -29.29 3.14
N ILE A 683 13.91 -28.04 3.58
CA ILE A 683 12.63 -27.35 3.66
C ILE A 683 12.47 -26.47 2.42
N VAL A 684 11.33 -26.59 1.75
CA VAL A 684 10.96 -25.78 0.58
C VAL A 684 9.81 -24.86 0.97
N ASN A 685 9.99 -23.57 0.74
CA ASN A 685 8.94 -22.58 0.97
C ASN A 685 8.05 -22.45 -0.27
N VAL A 686 6.73 -22.47 -0.05
CA VAL A 686 5.73 -22.26 -1.09
C VAL A 686 4.81 -21.08 -0.79
N TYR A 687 4.27 -20.47 -1.83
CA TYR A 687 3.26 -19.41 -1.76
C TYR A 687 2.01 -19.85 -2.50
N ASN A 688 0.83 -19.54 -1.97
CA ASN A 688 -0.39 -19.74 -2.72
C ASN A 688 -0.44 -18.79 -3.94
N ILE A 689 -1.01 -19.24 -5.06
CA ILE A 689 -1.12 -18.44 -6.29
C ILE A 689 -1.81 -17.08 -6.05
N GLU A 690 -2.77 -17.02 -5.11
CA GLU A 690 -3.50 -15.81 -4.75
C GLU A 690 -2.68 -14.81 -3.93
N GLN A 691 -1.52 -15.22 -3.41
CA GLN A 691 -0.57 -14.35 -2.73
C GLN A 691 0.40 -13.67 -3.71
N THR A 692 0.30 -13.96 -5.00
CA THR A 692 1.21 -13.44 -6.04
C THR A 692 0.47 -12.54 -7.03
N ASN A 693 1.21 -11.87 -7.92
CA ASN A 693 0.64 -11.15 -9.06
C ASN A 693 0.28 -12.04 -10.26
N TYR A 694 0.20 -13.37 -10.10
CA TYR A 694 -0.09 -14.32 -11.20
C TYR A 694 -1.38 -13.97 -11.94
N ALA A 695 -2.45 -13.64 -11.22
CA ALA A 695 -3.74 -13.30 -11.81
C ALA A 695 -3.67 -12.05 -12.71
N PHE A 696 -2.77 -11.12 -12.41
CA PHE A 696 -2.55 -9.92 -13.20
C PHE A 696 -1.64 -10.19 -14.40
N ARG A 697 -0.57 -10.98 -14.20
CA ARG A 697 0.44 -11.26 -15.24
C ARG A 697 -0.02 -12.29 -16.26
N TYR A 698 -0.84 -13.26 -15.84
CA TYR A 698 -1.35 -14.37 -16.65
C TYR A 698 -2.88 -14.53 -16.48
N PRO A 699 -3.69 -13.51 -16.83
CA PRO A 699 -5.12 -13.48 -16.51
C PRO A 699 -5.94 -14.58 -17.20
N GLN A 700 -5.58 -14.94 -18.43
CA GLN A 700 -6.26 -16.02 -19.17
C GLN A 700 -5.97 -17.39 -18.57
N GLU A 701 -4.70 -17.69 -18.25
CA GLU A 701 -4.32 -18.93 -17.59
C GLU A 701 -4.97 -19.03 -16.21
N TYR A 702 -4.97 -17.95 -15.44
CA TYR A 702 -5.61 -17.89 -14.12
C TYR A 702 -7.11 -18.16 -14.19
N ALA A 703 -7.81 -17.55 -15.16
CA ALA A 703 -9.24 -17.82 -15.37
C ALA A 703 -9.49 -19.27 -15.81
N SER A 704 -8.63 -19.82 -16.68
CA SER A 704 -8.71 -21.22 -17.10
C SER A 704 -8.53 -22.18 -15.93
N LEU A 705 -7.48 -21.98 -15.13
CA LEU A 705 -7.20 -22.74 -13.91
C LEU A 705 -8.39 -22.68 -12.94
N LYS A 706 -8.96 -21.49 -12.75
CA LYS A 706 -10.11 -21.29 -11.87
C LYS A 706 -11.35 -22.04 -12.34
N ASN A 707 -11.65 -21.97 -13.64
CA ASN A 707 -12.79 -22.66 -14.21
C ASN A 707 -12.61 -24.18 -14.21
N GLU A 708 -11.39 -24.67 -14.45
CA GLU A 708 -11.05 -26.09 -14.39
C GLU A 708 -11.29 -26.65 -12.98
N LEU A 709 -10.81 -25.97 -11.95
CA LEU A 709 -11.05 -26.38 -10.56
C LEU A 709 -12.54 -26.32 -10.18
N LEU A 710 -13.26 -25.29 -10.63
CA LEU A 710 -14.71 -25.22 -10.45
C LEU A 710 -15.45 -26.37 -11.15
N SER A 711 -15.01 -26.75 -12.35
CA SER A 711 -15.57 -27.89 -13.08
C SER A 711 -15.23 -29.21 -12.39
N GLU A 712 -14.02 -29.40 -11.88
CA GLU A 712 -13.65 -30.58 -11.09
C GLU A 712 -14.47 -30.71 -9.80
N GLU A 713 -14.72 -29.60 -9.10
CA GLU A 713 -15.59 -29.55 -7.93
C GLU A 713 -17.05 -29.87 -8.29
N GLN A 714 -17.52 -29.46 -9.47
CA GLN A 714 -18.89 -29.68 -9.96
C GLN A 714 -19.12 -31.08 -10.53
N GLU A 715 -18.14 -31.66 -11.22
CA GLU A 715 -18.30 -32.92 -11.93
C GLU A 715 -18.29 -34.14 -11.00
N ASN A 716 -17.77 -34.05 -9.77
CA ASN A 716 -17.84 -35.10 -8.75
C ASN A 716 -17.58 -36.54 -9.29
N GLN A 717 -16.58 -36.70 -10.18
CA GLN A 717 -16.35 -37.93 -10.96
C GLN A 717 -15.36 -38.93 -10.34
N LYS A 718 -14.63 -38.60 -9.26
CA LYS A 718 -13.74 -39.58 -8.60
C LYS A 718 -14.57 -40.48 -7.68
N GLU A 719 -14.85 -41.71 -8.13
CA GLU A 719 -15.51 -42.77 -7.35
C GLU A 719 -14.70 -43.10 -6.08
N ASN A 720 -15.36 -43.23 -4.92
CA ASN A 720 -14.72 -43.70 -3.70
C ASN A 720 -14.28 -45.17 -3.86
N ARG A 721 -12.98 -45.45 -3.70
CA ARG A 721 -12.40 -46.78 -3.95
C ARG A 721 -12.31 -47.64 -2.69
N LEU A 722 -12.54 -47.10 -1.50
CA LEU A 722 -12.52 -47.85 -0.24
C LEU A 722 -13.51 -49.03 -0.19
N PRO A 723 -14.74 -48.95 -0.72
CA PRO A 723 -15.65 -50.10 -0.78
C PRO A 723 -15.06 -51.36 -1.41
N ARG A 724 -14.05 -51.22 -2.29
CA ARG A 724 -13.38 -52.36 -2.94
C ARG A 724 -12.66 -53.26 -1.95
N LEU A 725 -12.35 -52.77 -0.75
CA LEU A 725 -11.73 -53.51 0.34
C LEU A 725 -12.73 -54.26 1.23
N LEU A 726 -14.04 -54.01 1.10
CA LEU A 726 -15.08 -54.72 1.85
C LEU A 726 -15.35 -56.14 1.34
N GLN A 727 -14.87 -56.48 0.13
CA GLN A 727 -15.02 -57.84 -0.40
C GLN A 727 -14.10 -58.80 0.40
N PRO A 728 -14.52 -60.06 0.61
CA PRO A 728 -13.68 -61.07 1.24
C PRO A 728 -12.28 -61.13 0.60
N ASP A 729 -11.24 -61.35 1.41
CA ASP A 729 -9.83 -61.52 1.01
C ASP A 729 -9.13 -60.30 0.36
N ARG A 730 -9.82 -59.17 0.19
CA ARG A 730 -9.20 -57.93 -0.34
C ARG A 730 -8.36 -57.19 0.70
N TRP A 731 -8.64 -57.36 1.98
CA TRP A 731 -7.85 -56.85 3.10
C TRP A 731 -7.35 -58.00 3.99
N SER A 732 -6.23 -57.80 4.69
CA SER A 732 -5.59 -58.84 5.52
C SER A 732 -6.28 -59.08 6.87
N SER A 733 -7.07 -58.11 7.33
CA SER A 733 -7.87 -58.20 8.55
C SER A 733 -9.33 -58.43 8.20
N ALA A 734 -10.05 -59.25 8.97
CA ALA A 734 -11.48 -59.44 8.77
C ALA A 734 -12.24 -58.13 9.09
N ILE A 735 -13.23 -57.76 8.30
CA ILE A 735 -14.07 -56.58 8.53
C ILE A 735 -15.48 -57.06 8.88
N VAL A 736 -15.91 -56.83 10.12
CA VAL A 736 -17.22 -57.23 10.65
C VAL A 736 -18.07 -56.00 10.93
N LYS A 737 -19.36 -56.09 10.61
CA LYS A 737 -20.34 -55.00 10.74
C LYS A 737 -21.21 -55.15 12.00
N ASP A 738 -20.58 -55.39 13.14
CA ASP A 738 -21.18 -55.62 14.45
C ASP A 738 -20.91 -54.48 15.46
N GLY A 739 -20.12 -53.48 15.07
CA GLY A 739 -19.77 -52.33 15.89
C GLY A 739 -20.90 -51.29 16.00
N LYS A 740 -20.62 -50.21 16.73
CA LYS A 740 -21.51 -49.04 16.81
C LYS A 740 -21.04 -47.95 15.82
N PRO A 741 -21.95 -47.18 15.20
CA PRO A 741 -21.56 -46.02 14.40
C PRO A 741 -20.71 -45.03 15.21
N ASN A 742 -19.73 -44.40 14.54
CA ASN A 742 -18.80 -43.43 15.11
C ASN A 742 -17.83 -44.01 16.15
N LEU A 743 -17.64 -45.34 16.16
CA LEU A 743 -16.84 -46.09 17.14
C LEU A 743 -16.12 -47.27 16.47
N ALA A 744 -15.44 -47.00 15.35
CA ALA A 744 -14.60 -48.00 14.69
C ALA A 744 -13.51 -48.52 15.63
N SER A 745 -13.31 -49.84 15.66
CA SER A 745 -12.29 -50.46 16.49
C SER A 745 -11.55 -51.58 15.77
N TYR A 746 -10.33 -51.87 16.22
CA TYR A 746 -9.50 -52.95 15.70
C TYR A 746 -9.01 -53.83 16.86
N ASN A 747 -9.28 -55.13 16.78
CA ASN A 747 -8.81 -56.12 17.73
C ASN A 747 -7.55 -56.81 17.18
N SER A 748 -6.39 -56.49 17.76
CA SER A 748 -5.11 -57.06 17.32
C SER A 748 -4.93 -58.55 17.64
N LYS A 749 -5.72 -59.12 18.55
CA LYS A 749 -5.64 -60.56 18.90
C LYS A 749 -6.37 -61.41 17.86
N GLU A 750 -7.54 -60.96 17.45
CA GLU A 750 -8.41 -61.63 16.46
C GLU A 750 -8.17 -61.12 15.04
N ASN A 751 -7.31 -60.11 14.87
CA ASN A 751 -7.04 -59.44 13.61
C ASN A 751 -8.32 -59.02 12.87
N THR A 752 -9.24 -58.40 13.61
CA THR A 752 -10.60 -58.07 13.14
C THR A 752 -10.91 -56.60 13.36
N ILE A 753 -11.46 -55.95 12.33
CA ILE A 753 -11.96 -54.58 12.32
C ILE A 753 -13.47 -54.64 12.56
N HIS A 754 -13.96 -53.91 13.55
CA HIS A 754 -15.38 -53.81 13.89
C HIS A 754 -15.89 -52.41 13.57
N ILE A 755 -16.93 -52.32 12.72
CA ILE A 755 -17.61 -51.07 12.34
C ILE A 755 -19.14 -51.25 12.41
N GLY A 756 -19.90 -50.16 12.48
CA GLY A 756 -21.36 -50.21 12.38
C GLY A 756 -21.86 -50.69 11.01
N ARG A 757 -23.12 -51.12 10.94
CA ARG A 757 -23.77 -51.44 9.65
C ARG A 757 -24.07 -50.14 8.90
N GLN A 758 -23.94 -50.15 7.57
CA GLN A 758 -24.04 -48.92 6.75
C GLN A 758 -25.41 -48.22 6.88
N ASP A 759 -26.49 -48.97 7.11
CA ASP A 759 -27.86 -48.46 7.35
C ASP A 759 -28.02 -47.73 8.70
N GLN A 760 -27.03 -47.81 9.59
CA GLN A 760 -27.06 -47.18 10.92
C GLN A 760 -26.36 -45.82 10.97
N TYR A 761 -25.76 -45.36 9.88
CA TYR A 761 -25.09 -44.05 9.81
C TYR A 761 -26.03 -43.01 9.21
N ASP A 762 -26.05 -41.81 9.79
CA ASP A 762 -26.81 -40.68 9.27
C ASP A 762 -26.24 -40.14 7.95
N LYS A 763 -24.93 -40.29 7.75
CA LYS A 763 -24.21 -39.87 6.54
C LYS A 763 -23.29 -40.98 6.04
N GLU A 764 -23.21 -41.09 4.72
CA GLU A 764 -22.30 -42.02 4.07
C GLU A 764 -20.82 -41.72 4.38
N ASP A 765 -20.45 -40.43 4.47
CA ASP A 765 -19.10 -40.00 4.85
C ASP A 765 -18.69 -40.52 6.24
N ASP A 766 -19.63 -40.64 7.19
CA ASP A 766 -19.34 -41.17 8.54
C ASP A 766 -19.07 -42.69 8.51
N PHE A 767 -19.74 -43.43 7.62
CA PHE A 767 -19.42 -44.84 7.38
C PHE A 767 -18.01 -45.00 6.78
N TYR A 768 -17.66 -44.15 5.81
CA TYR A 768 -16.32 -44.20 5.19
C TYR A 768 -15.21 -43.76 6.14
N ARG A 769 -15.48 -42.79 7.02
CA ARG A 769 -14.58 -42.46 8.12
C ARG A 769 -14.28 -43.71 8.95
N ASP A 770 -15.31 -44.35 9.49
CA ASP A 770 -15.15 -45.50 10.40
C ASP A 770 -14.43 -46.67 9.71
N LEU A 771 -14.74 -46.92 8.43
CA LEU A 771 -14.03 -47.91 7.62
C LEU A 771 -12.54 -47.55 7.46
N ALA A 772 -12.23 -46.32 7.05
CA ALA A 772 -10.86 -45.86 6.87
C ALA A 772 -10.07 -45.90 8.19
N GLU A 773 -10.70 -45.47 9.28
CA GLU A 773 -10.17 -45.51 10.62
C GLU A 773 -9.82 -46.94 11.09
N GLY A 774 -10.69 -47.91 10.83
CA GLY A 774 -10.43 -49.32 11.11
C GLY A 774 -9.27 -49.89 10.27
N LEU A 775 -9.22 -49.54 8.98
CA LEU A 775 -8.15 -49.92 8.07
C LEU A 775 -6.80 -49.36 8.54
N ILE A 776 -6.72 -48.07 8.86
CA ILE A 776 -5.51 -47.42 9.38
C ILE A 776 -5.04 -48.11 10.66
N ARG A 777 -5.92 -48.32 11.64
CA ARG A 777 -5.56 -49.01 12.90
C ARG A 777 -5.04 -50.44 12.65
N SER A 778 -5.62 -51.16 11.69
CA SER A 778 -5.19 -52.54 11.38
C SER A 778 -3.77 -52.65 10.81
N THR A 779 -3.24 -51.57 10.21
CA THR A 779 -1.84 -51.53 9.75
C THR A 779 -0.84 -51.40 10.90
N ARG A 780 -1.30 -51.03 12.11
CA ARG A 780 -0.49 -50.68 13.29
C ARG A 780 -0.64 -51.71 14.40
N GLN A 781 -0.46 -52.99 14.06
CA GLN A 781 -0.78 -54.12 14.95
C GLN A 781 0.04 -54.15 16.25
N LYS A 782 1.30 -53.68 16.23
CA LYS A 782 2.17 -53.66 17.41
C LYS A 782 1.70 -52.59 18.38
N GLU A 783 1.39 -51.42 17.86
CA GLU A 783 0.92 -50.23 18.59
C GLU A 783 -0.48 -50.49 19.17
N ALA A 784 -1.34 -51.21 18.45
CA ALA A 784 -2.67 -51.63 18.92
C ALA A 784 -2.64 -52.52 20.18
N ARG A 785 -1.51 -53.15 20.50
CA ARG A 785 -1.34 -53.93 21.76
C ARG A 785 -1.04 -53.05 22.97
N ASN A 786 -0.74 -51.77 22.77
CA ASN A 786 -0.40 -50.84 23.85
C ASN A 786 -1.69 -50.27 24.47
N THR A 787 -2.02 -50.74 25.67
CA THR A 787 -3.23 -50.34 26.39
C THR A 787 -3.04 -49.11 27.28
N LYS A 788 -1.85 -48.46 27.28
CA LYS A 788 -1.63 -47.22 28.02
C LYS A 788 -2.55 -46.12 27.46
N TYR A 789 -3.24 -45.38 28.33
CA TYR A 789 -4.19 -44.33 27.93
C TYR A 789 -3.62 -43.32 26.92
N ASN A 790 -2.40 -42.82 27.14
CA ASN A 790 -1.75 -41.88 26.22
C ASN A 790 -1.46 -42.48 24.84
N ALA A 791 -1.20 -43.79 24.76
CA ALA A 791 -0.99 -44.47 23.48
C ALA A 791 -2.32 -44.61 22.73
N LEU A 792 -3.39 -45.03 23.41
CA LEU A 792 -4.74 -45.11 22.83
C LEU A 792 -5.22 -43.76 22.30
N VAL A 793 -5.04 -42.69 23.09
CA VAL A 793 -5.41 -41.32 22.68
C VAL A 793 -4.58 -40.84 21.48
N LYS A 794 -3.30 -41.20 21.38
CA LYS A 794 -2.45 -40.86 20.23
C LYS A 794 -2.88 -41.63 18.97
N GLU A 795 -3.14 -42.92 19.10
CA GLU A 795 -3.56 -43.79 17.99
C GLU A 795 -4.92 -43.37 17.41
N GLU A 796 -5.84 -42.89 18.25
CA GLU A 796 -7.11 -42.30 17.81
C GLU A 796 -6.92 -41.07 16.90
N LEU A 797 -5.95 -40.21 17.23
CA LEU A 797 -5.64 -39.06 16.38
C LEU A 797 -4.95 -39.50 15.07
N ILE A 798 -4.08 -40.51 15.13
CA ILE A 798 -3.40 -41.07 13.96
C ILE A 798 -4.43 -41.67 12.99
N SER A 799 -5.40 -42.43 13.48
CA SER A 799 -6.45 -43.02 12.65
C SER A 799 -7.33 -41.96 11.99
N LEU A 800 -7.71 -40.91 12.71
CA LEU A 800 -8.51 -39.81 12.16
C LEU A 800 -7.75 -39.02 11.10
N VAL A 801 -6.49 -38.67 11.34
CA VAL A 801 -5.64 -37.97 10.36
C VAL A 801 -5.41 -38.86 9.13
N GLY A 802 -5.13 -40.16 9.33
CA GLY A 802 -4.94 -41.11 8.23
C GLY A 802 -6.22 -41.35 7.43
N ALA A 803 -7.37 -41.42 8.10
CA ALA A 803 -8.68 -41.51 7.46
C ALA A 803 -8.98 -40.25 6.65
N ASN A 804 -8.60 -39.07 7.13
CA ASN A 804 -8.78 -37.84 6.38
C ASN A 804 -7.90 -37.78 5.13
N MET A 805 -6.63 -38.20 5.23
CA MET A 805 -5.74 -38.33 4.07
C MET A 805 -6.30 -39.31 3.02
N LEU A 806 -6.81 -40.47 3.44
CA LEU A 806 -7.55 -41.38 2.55
C LEU A 806 -8.78 -40.71 1.95
N GLY A 807 -9.47 -39.89 2.73
CA GLY A 807 -10.60 -39.09 2.30
C GLY A 807 -10.26 -38.09 1.20
N GLN A 808 -9.09 -37.45 1.25
CA GLN A 808 -8.65 -36.54 0.19
C GLN A 808 -8.51 -37.26 -1.18
N GLU A 809 -8.02 -38.50 -1.17
CA GLU A 809 -7.86 -39.34 -2.37
C GLU A 809 -9.18 -40.02 -2.81
N ASN A 810 -10.05 -40.35 -1.85
CA ASN A 810 -11.27 -41.14 -2.06
C ASN A 810 -12.60 -40.34 -1.90
N ARG A 811 -12.51 -39.00 -1.79
CA ARG A 811 -13.62 -38.03 -1.81
C ARG A 811 -14.69 -38.17 -0.72
N PHE A 812 -14.30 -38.55 0.50
CA PHE A 812 -15.20 -38.52 1.67
C PHE A 812 -14.65 -37.61 2.76
N ASN A 813 -15.55 -36.90 3.44
CA ASN A 813 -15.17 -36.00 4.52
C ASN A 813 -15.04 -36.73 5.85
N VAL A 814 -14.12 -36.27 6.69
CA VAL A 814 -13.90 -36.85 8.03
C VAL A 814 -14.27 -35.83 9.10
N THR A 815 -15.33 -36.12 9.84
CA THR A 815 -15.72 -35.41 11.06
C THR A 815 -15.09 -36.09 12.27
N VAL A 816 -14.88 -35.35 13.36
CA VAL A 816 -14.25 -35.88 14.59
C VAL A 816 -15.30 -35.94 15.69
N PRO A 817 -15.95 -37.10 15.91
CA PRO A 817 -17.08 -37.23 16.84
C PRO A 817 -16.65 -37.11 18.31
N GLN A 818 -15.42 -37.50 18.64
CA GLN A 818 -14.88 -37.42 20.00
C GLN A 818 -13.51 -36.76 19.98
N GLN A 819 -13.31 -35.76 20.83
CA GLN A 819 -12.04 -35.04 20.91
C GLN A 819 -11.40 -35.16 22.29
N SER A 820 -10.10 -35.45 22.30
CA SER A 820 -9.30 -35.37 23.52
C SER A 820 -8.73 -33.97 23.72
N ALA A 821 -8.90 -33.41 24.91
CA ALA A 821 -8.24 -32.16 25.31
C ALA A 821 -6.70 -32.24 25.21
N ILE A 822 -6.13 -33.45 25.30
CA ILE A 822 -4.69 -33.70 25.21
C ILE A 822 -4.15 -33.40 23.81
N TRP A 823 -4.93 -33.65 22.75
CA TRP A 823 -4.48 -33.43 21.37
C TRP A 823 -4.10 -31.98 21.14
N LYS A 824 -4.97 -31.04 21.50
CA LYS A 824 -4.73 -29.60 21.35
C LYS A 824 -3.45 -29.16 22.07
N LYS A 825 -3.27 -29.62 23.32
CA LYS A 825 -2.10 -29.24 24.12
C LYS A 825 -0.82 -29.81 23.52
N ARG A 826 -0.80 -31.07 23.08
CA ARG A 826 0.42 -31.70 22.53
C ARG A 826 0.75 -31.19 21.14
N LEU A 827 -0.22 -31.12 20.22
CA LEU A 827 -0.01 -30.61 18.87
C LEU A 827 0.51 -29.17 18.83
N ARG A 828 0.12 -28.32 19.79
CA ARG A 828 0.59 -26.92 19.85
C ARG A 828 2.00 -26.73 20.40
N ASN A 829 2.48 -27.67 21.21
CA ASN A 829 3.67 -27.47 22.05
C ASN A 829 4.76 -28.54 21.87
N ASP A 830 4.45 -29.68 21.25
CA ASP A 830 5.35 -30.81 21.10
C ASP A 830 5.51 -31.15 19.60
N PRO A 831 6.62 -30.70 18.97
CA PRO A 831 6.86 -30.95 17.55
C PRO A 831 7.10 -32.43 17.24
N ASP A 832 7.66 -33.19 18.17
CA ASP A 832 7.91 -34.63 17.98
C ASP A 832 6.57 -35.39 18.01
N TYR A 833 5.62 -34.98 18.87
CA TYR A 833 4.26 -35.51 18.85
C TYR A 833 3.54 -35.21 17.53
N ALA A 834 3.63 -33.98 17.01
CA ALA A 834 3.01 -33.61 15.73
C ALA A 834 3.61 -34.39 14.56
N ARG A 835 4.94 -34.50 14.50
CA ARG A 835 5.67 -35.34 13.53
C ARG A 835 5.18 -36.78 13.60
N ASP A 836 5.21 -37.40 14.78
CA ASP A 836 4.86 -38.80 14.93
C ASP A 836 3.43 -39.09 14.47
N VAL A 837 2.48 -38.19 14.76
CA VAL A 837 1.08 -38.32 14.32
C VAL A 837 0.98 -38.28 12.79
N LEU A 838 1.55 -37.25 12.16
CA LEU A 838 1.45 -37.03 10.71
C LEU A 838 2.18 -38.12 9.92
N VAL A 839 3.40 -38.49 10.35
CA VAL A 839 4.20 -39.55 9.70
C VAL A 839 3.53 -40.90 9.85
N SER A 840 3.06 -41.24 11.06
CA SER A 840 2.36 -42.50 11.30
C SER A 840 1.09 -42.62 10.47
N ALA A 841 0.29 -41.55 10.40
CA ALA A 841 -0.93 -41.51 9.60
C ALA A 841 -0.64 -41.69 8.11
N SER A 842 0.37 -40.98 7.59
CA SER A 842 0.75 -41.04 6.18
C SER A 842 1.31 -42.41 5.78
N VAL A 843 2.14 -43.04 6.61
CA VAL A 843 2.64 -44.40 6.36
C VAL A 843 1.47 -45.39 6.29
N SER A 844 0.54 -45.33 7.24
CA SER A 844 -0.64 -46.20 7.25
C SER A 844 -1.56 -45.96 6.05
N GLN A 845 -1.77 -44.70 5.67
CA GLN A 845 -2.58 -44.33 4.50
C GLN A 845 -1.99 -44.90 3.21
N ILE A 846 -0.68 -44.76 3.00
CA ILE A 846 0.01 -45.32 1.82
C ILE A 846 -0.13 -46.84 1.74
N LEU A 847 -0.05 -47.54 2.88
CA LEU A 847 -0.27 -48.99 2.92
C LEU A 847 -1.68 -49.37 2.47
N VAL A 848 -2.70 -48.64 2.94
CA VAL A 848 -4.09 -48.84 2.52
C VAL A 848 -4.24 -48.55 1.03
N GLU A 849 -3.77 -47.41 0.55
CA GLU A 849 -3.91 -46.99 -0.85
C GLU A 849 -3.16 -47.92 -1.82
N SER A 850 -1.99 -48.43 -1.42
CA SER A 850 -1.24 -49.44 -2.19
C SER A 850 -2.05 -50.71 -2.42
N ARG A 851 -2.86 -51.11 -1.44
CA ARG A 851 -3.74 -52.28 -1.51
C ARG A 851 -4.95 -52.02 -2.41
N ILE A 852 -5.52 -50.81 -2.38
CA ILE A 852 -6.63 -50.39 -3.25
C ILE A 852 -6.17 -50.33 -4.72
N SER A 853 -4.93 -49.92 -4.94
CA SER A 853 -4.34 -49.72 -6.27
C SER A 853 -3.74 -50.99 -6.88
N GLY A 854 -3.46 -52.02 -6.07
CA GLY A 854 -2.79 -53.25 -6.52
C GLY A 854 -1.30 -53.05 -6.85
N ILE A 855 -0.75 -51.87 -6.55
CA ILE A 855 0.65 -51.50 -6.78
C ILE A 855 1.42 -51.79 -5.49
N LYS A 856 2.51 -52.57 -5.57
CA LYS A 856 3.41 -52.73 -4.41
C LYS A 856 3.96 -51.34 -4.02
N PRO A 857 3.88 -50.93 -2.75
CA PRO A 857 4.34 -49.61 -2.34
C PRO A 857 5.82 -49.45 -2.71
N GLN A 858 6.12 -48.51 -3.62
CA GLN A 858 7.48 -48.01 -3.76
C GLN A 858 7.74 -47.12 -2.56
N LEU A 859 8.11 -47.73 -1.44
CA LEU A 859 8.43 -47.05 -0.20
C LEU A 859 9.79 -46.34 -0.35
N GLY A 860 9.80 -45.28 -1.16
CA GLY A 860 11.03 -44.64 -1.57
C GLY A 860 10.84 -43.70 -2.74
N LYS A 861 10.20 -42.54 -2.50
CA LYS A 861 10.51 -41.32 -3.25
C LYS A 861 10.22 -40.00 -2.52
N ASP A 862 9.30 -39.95 -1.54
CA ASP A 862 9.01 -38.70 -0.81
C ASP A 862 8.97 -38.77 0.73
N ILE A 863 9.05 -39.97 1.35
CA ILE A 863 9.11 -40.11 2.82
C ILE A 863 10.55 -40.45 3.22
N ASP A 864 11.20 -39.57 3.98
CA ASP A 864 12.50 -39.86 4.58
C ASP A 864 12.35 -40.76 5.81
N MET A 865 12.48 -42.08 5.57
CA MET A 865 12.49 -43.09 6.63
C MET A 865 13.78 -43.08 7.48
N ARG A 866 14.80 -42.25 7.20
CA ARG A 866 15.95 -42.13 8.12
C ARG A 866 15.55 -41.54 9.48
N SER A 867 14.47 -40.75 9.52
CA SER A 867 13.87 -40.24 10.76
C SER A 867 12.98 -41.27 11.50
N ALA A 868 12.67 -42.41 10.88
CA ALA A 868 11.81 -43.47 11.42
C ALA A 868 12.60 -44.57 12.14
N THR A 869 13.92 -44.41 12.32
CA THR A 869 14.69 -45.25 13.25
C THR A 869 14.36 -44.77 14.66
N PRO A 870 13.76 -45.59 15.54
CA PRO A 870 13.48 -45.15 16.90
C PRO A 870 14.81 -44.91 17.62
N ILE A 871 15.19 -43.64 17.81
CA ILE A 871 16.13 -43.26 18.85
C ILE A 871 15.39 -43.54 20.16
N ASN A 872 15.91 -44.50 20.92
CA ASN A 872 15.46 -44.99 22.24
C ASN A 872 14.38 -44.11 22.91
N ILE A 873 13.15 -44.64 22.91
CA ILE A 873 12.05 -44.11 23.71
C ILE A 873 12.30 -44.52 25.15
N ASP A 874 12.29 -43.54 26.06
CA ASP A 874 11.99 -43.75 27.48
C ASP A 874 10.60 -44.40 27.57
N SER A 875 10.58 -45.73 27.65
CA SER A 875 9.38 -46.56 27.53
C SER A 875 8.53 -46.55 28.81
N ASP A 876 9.05 -46.04 29.93
CA ASP A 876 8.38 -46.00 31.23
C ASP A 876 8.07 -44.58 31.73
N GLY A 877 8.68 -43.54 31.14
CA GLY A 877 8.36 -42.13 31.38
C GLY A 877 8.98 -41.57 32.66
N ASN A 878 10.12 -42.13 33.10
CA ASN A 878 10.81 -41.71 34.32
C ASN A 878 11.94 -40.68 34.08
N GLY A 879 12.27 -40.38 32.83
CA GLY A 879 13.27 -39.37 32.46
C GLY A 879 14.73 -39.84 32.47
N ILE A 880 15.01 -41.15 32.52
CA ILE A 880 16.37 -41.71 32.42
C ILE A 880 16.49 -42.56 31.16
N VAL A 881 17.48 -42.24 30.32
CA VAL A 881 17.85 -43.01 29.13
C VAL A 881 18.96 -43.99 29.53
N ASP A 882 18.66 -45.29 29.56
CA ASP A 882 19.69 -46.32 29.70
C ASP A 882 20.58 -46.30 28.45
N SER A 883 21.85 -45.90 28.65
CA SER A 883 22.87 -45.89 27.61
C SER A 883 23.90 -46.96 27.94
N GLN A 884 24.03 -47.94 27.05
CA GLN A 884 25.24 -48.67 26.65
C GLN A 884 24.91 -50.10 26.21
N GLU A 885 24.95 -50.34 24.90
CA GLU A 885 25.71 -51.43 24.25
C GLU A 885 25.24 -51.61 22.80
N ASN A 886 26.20 -51.88 21.91
CA ASN A 886 26.08 -52.22 20.48
C ASN A 886 26.01 -51.08 19.47
N PHE A 887 27.10 -50.33 19.33
CA PHE A 887 27.62 -49.91 18.01
C PHE A 887 29.17 -49.81 18.07
N VAL A 888 29.82 -50.95 18.32
CA VAL A 888 31.24 -51.17 17.96
C VAL A 888 31.33 -52.49 17.20
N ALA A 889 30.86 -52.46 15.95
CA ALA A 889 31.26 -53.35 14.87
C ALA A 889 30.74 -52.74 13.56
N ASP A 890 31.52 -52.88 12.47
CA ASP A 890 31.22 -52.43 11.09
C ASP A 890 31.58 -51.00 10.67
N GLN A 891 32.63 -50.41 11.25
CA GLN A 891 33.53 -49.57 10.45
C GLN A 891 34.84 -50.32 10.16
N LYS A 892 34.80 -51.25 9.19
CA LYS A 892 35.94 -51.73 8.40
C LYS A 892 35.52 -52.80 7.38
N GLN A 893 34.75 -52.42 6.36
CA GLN A 893 34.81 -53.06 5.03
C GLN A 893 33.96 -52.25 4.05
N GLY A 894 34.58 -51.69 3.02
CA GLY A 894 33.89 -50.90 2.01
C GLY A 894 34.72 -49.78 1.37
N SER A 895 36.03 -49.91 1.35
CA SER A 895 36.92 -49.08 0.52
C SER A 895 37.88 -50.01 -0.20
N ASN A 896 37.31 -50.76 -1.16
CA ASN A 896 37.98 -51.45 -2.27
C ASN A 896 36.90 -52.24 -3.02
N GLU A 897 36.09 -51.56 -3.83
CA GLU A 897 35.30 -52.17 -4.92
C GLU A 897 34.53 -51.07 -5.67
N SER A 898 35.27 -50.16 -6.32
CA SER A 898 34.73 -49.26 -7.37
C SER A 898 35.87 -48.70 -8.24
N GLN A 899 36.90 -49.50 -8.48
CA GLN A 899 37.90 -49.28 -9.52
C GLN A 899 38.07 -50.60 -10.29
N GLU A 900 36.97 -51.11 -10.85
CA GLU A 900 36.98 -52.19 -11.84
C GLU A 900 35.52 -52.41 -12.28
N GLN A 901 34.99 -51.52 -13.13
CA GLN A 901 33.81 -51.79 -13.97
C GLN A 901 33.50 -50.62 -14.91
N GLN A 902 34.52 -50.13 -15.62
CA GLN A 902 34.38 -49.59 -16.98
C GLN A 902 35.64 -49.96 -17.77
N ALA A 903 35.86 -51.26 -17.91
CA ALA A 903 36.63 -51.84 -18.98
C ALA A 903 35.97 -53.18 -19.32
N GLU A 904 35.84 -53.43 -20.62
CA GLU A 904 35.46 -54.71 -21.23
C GLU A 904 33.96 -55.01 -21.32
N ASP A 905 33.36 -54.38 -22.33
CA ASP A 905 32.93 -55.15 -23.51
C ASP A 905 33.48 -56.59 -23.52
N THR A 906 32.62 -57.60 -23.42
CA THR A 906 32.38 -58.57 -24.51
C THR A 906 31.57 -59.80 -24.05
N VAL A 907 30.43 -59.98 -24.73
CA VAL A 907 30.00 -61.24 -25.38
C VAL A 907 29.55 -62.43 -24.49
N SER A 908 28.20 -62.52 -24.46
CA SER A 908 27.36 -63.68 -24.86
C SER A 908 27.24 -64.93 -23.97
N HIS A 909 26.00 -65.12 -23.52
CA HIS A 909 25.18 -66.34 -23.66
C HIS A 909 25.85 -67.60 -24.24
N HIS A 910 25.74 -68.71 -23.50
CA HIS A 910 25.29 -69.99 -24.07
C HIS A 910 24.61 -70.88 -23.01
N VAL A 911 23.28 -71.01 -23.13
CA VAL A 911 22.53 -72.20 -22.69
C VAL A 911 22.31 -73.03 -23.95
N ARG A 912 22.68 -74.32 -23.92
CA ARG A 912 22.17 -75.31 -24.87
C ARG A 912 21.70 -76.55 -24.13
N HIS A 913 20.42 -76.83 -24.32
CA HIS A 913 19.77 -78.10 -24.01
C HIS A 913 20.51 -79.29 -24.62
N GLY A 914 20.56 -80.39 -23.85
CA GLY A 914 20.71 -81.75 -24.36
C GLY A 914 19.34 -82.43 -24.45
N ARG A 915 18.94 -82.80 -25.68
CA ARG A 915 18.09 -83.91 -26.17
C ARG A 915 17.23 -84.64 -25.11
N ARG A 916 15.92 -84.77 -25.28
CA ARG A 916 15.25 -85.59 -26.31
C ARG A 916 13.79 -85.17 -26.50
#